data_AF-A0A933C239-F1
#
_entry.id   AF-A0A933C239-F1
#
_cell.length_a   1.000
_cell.length_b   1.000
_cell.length_c   1.000
_cell.angle_alpha   90.00
_cell.angle_beta   90.00
_cell.angle_gamma   90.00
#
_symmetry.space_group_name_H-M   'P 1'
#
loop_
_entity.id
_entity.type
_entity.pdbx_description
1 polymer ?
#
loop_
_entity_poly.entity_id
_entity_poly.type
_entity_poly.pdbx_seq_one_letter_code
_entity_poly.pdbx_strand_id
1 'polypeptide(L)'
;AEFARVYAMLADFPLAKTAPFFDAPEARQAGAGGLLSITVNPEACKGCNLCVEVCPDGALITVKQDEDVVEKLRRNWKLWERLPDTADRYISIASLEEGIGALPSLLLKKANYRSMVGGDGACMGCGEKTVVHLVVAAIEALMRPRVARHVERLNELIAQLDRKARELLAADADLEAAAGAAGGRVVMPLDAAKQKRLDRMTGLIEQLKDLRWRYTEGPSGRGRANLGMTNATGCSSVWGSTYPYNPYPFPWVNHLFQDAPSVAIGIFEAHMRKMAAGFLAIRRAELELADAYDAAVHEAQFTAFDWKQFSEEEFALCPPIIAMGGDGAMLDIGFQNLSRLMASGKPIRVVVLDTQVYSNTGGQACTSGYTGQVSDMAAWGAAQHGKQEMRKELSLVALAHRGVFVHQSSQAMASHLLAGVLKGLQSRRPAIFNLYTPCPVEHGLADDMAQHAARLALESRAFPFLTFDPDAGAGMAECLSLDGNPAVDQDWPTYELHYREEGGEEKTLELPLTIADWAATEARFKKHFKTLPPDADPDALVPFHDYLELPAAEREGKIPFLYVLREGRLERLRVSVEMVQLGEERRLFWAQLRELAGIRPAASVREAIADQLAEEFEAKAAALRAEYEAKLKELKATLPPLVARRLAEGLLRADRGQTLGDLLSRIESLPPLPPVAERGDGAGAARPAATAGAAPALASAPAAVAVASASTPEAEEALAIEPYIDAALCTTCNECTTLNAKMFAYDAYKQAYIKDARAGTFAQLVTAAERCPVRIIHPGTPLNPKEKDLAKWLKRAEPFN
;
A
#
# COMPACT_ATOMS: atom_id res chain seq x y z
N ALA A 1 -31.84 -21.98 32.99
CA ALA A 1 -31.95 -23.20 32.16
C ALA A 1 -31.46 -22.97 30.74
N GLU A 2 -32.01 -21.99 30.00
CA GLU A 2 -31.66 -21.73 28.60
C GLU A 2 -30.19 -21.33 28.41
N PHE A 3 -29.66 -20.43 29.24
CA PHE A 3 -28.24 -20.07 29.22
C PHE A 3 -27.31 -21.29 29.35
N ALA A 4 -27.66 -22.29 30.16
CA ALA A 4 -26.84 -23.50 30.31
C ALA A 4 -26.82 -24.36 29.03
N ARG A 5 -27.92 -24.38 28.25
CA ARG A 5 -27.97 -25.06 26.94
C ARG A 5 -27.11 -24.32 25.91
N VAL A 6 -27.18 -22.99 25.88
CA VAL A 6 -26.35 -22.16 24.98
C VAL A 6 -24.87 -22.27 25.36
N TYR A 7 -24.54 -22.15 26.65
CA TYR A 7 -23.18 -22.30 27.16
C TYR A 7 -22.59 -23.67 26.81
N ALA A 8 -23.33 -24.77 26.99
CA ALA A 8 -22.87 -26.10 26.60
C ALA A 8 -22.58 -26.24 25.10
N MET A 9 -23.28 -25.50 24.23
CA MET A 9 -22.98 -25.47 22.78
C MET A 9 -21.80 -24.55 22.43
N LEU A 10 -21.53 -23.52 23.22
CA LEU A 10 -20.48 -22.52 22.97
C LEU A 10 -19.16 -22.80 23.73
N ALA A 11 -19.16 -23.66 24.75
CA ALA A 11 -18.00 -23.88 25.63
C ALA A 11 -16.71 -24.33 24.89
N ASP A 12 -16.88 -25.00 23.75
CA ASP A 12 -15.78 -25.45 22.88
C ASP A 12 -15.56 -24.56 21.64
N PHE A 13 -16.41 -23.54 21.43
CA PHE A 13 -16.34 -22.64 20.28
C PHE A 13 -15.34 -21.50 20.58
N PRO A 14 -14.40 -21.18 19.67
CA PRO A 14 -13.32 -20.23 19.96
C PRO A 14 -13.88 -18.81 19.96
N LEU A 15 -14.27 -18.32 21.16
CA LEU A 15 -14.75 -16.97 21.41
C LEU A 15 -13.71 -16.18 22.20
N ALA A 16 -13.30 -15.03 21.66
CA ALA A 16 -12.41 -14.08 22.30
C ALA A 16 -13.14 -12.77 22.57
N LYS A 17 -13.00 -12.26 23.80
CA LYS A 17 -13.24 -10.85 24.10
C LYS A 17 -12.00 -10.06 23.67
N THR A 18 -12.17 -8.98 22.91
CA THR A 18 -11.04 -8.17 22.40
C THR A 18 -11.32 -6.68 22.55
N ALA A 19 -10.25 -5.88 22.67
CA ALA A 19 -10.35 -4.42 22.73
C ALA A 19 -11.13 -3.78 21.56
N PRO A 20 -10.86 -4.11 20.27
CA PRO A 20 -11.55 -3.45 19.16
C PRO A 20 -13.03 -3.82 19.01
N PHE A 21 -13.40 -5.08 19.28
CA PHE A 21 -14.76 -5.57 19.01
C PHE A 21 -15.65 -5.58 20.26
N PHE A 22 -15.06 -5.69 21.46
CA PHE A 22 -15.80 -5.70 22.72
C PHE A 22 -15.58 -4.42 23.53
N ASP A 23 -14.38 -4.18 24.06
CA ASP A 23 -14.19 -3.14 25.08
C ASP A 23 -14.47 -1.71 24.59
N ALA A 24 -13.97 -1.34 23.40
CA ALA A 24 -14.21 -0.01 22.86
C ALA A 24 -15.70 0.24 22.49
N PRO A 25 -16.43 -0.70 21.83
CA PRO A 25 -17.87 -0.56 21.65
C PRO A 25 -18.66 -0.55 22.96
N GLU A 26 -18.34 -1.44 23.92
CA GLU A 26 -19.06 -1.56 25.19
C GLU A 26 -18.88 -0.32 26.08
N ALA A 27 -17.69 0.29 26.07
CA ALA A 27 -17.42 1.55 26.76
C ALA A 27 -18.17 2.74 26.15
N ARG A 28 -18.43 2.73 24.83
CA ARG A 28 -19.24 3.76 24.13
C ARG A 28 -20.74 3.54 24.35
N GLN A 29 -21.20 2.29 24.36
CA GLN A 29 -22.59 1.91 24.59
C GLN A 29 -22.67 0.50 25.21
N ALA A 30 -23.21 0.38 26.41
CA ALA A 30 -23.43 -0.91 27.06
C ALA A 30 -24.31 -1.84 26.19
N GLY A 31 -23.90 -3.09 26.03
CA GLY A 31 -24.50 -4.08 25.13
C GLY A 31 -24.09 -3.97 23.66
N ALA A 32 -23.18 -3.07 23.29
CA ALA A 32 -22.66 -2.97 21.91
C ALA A 32 -21.46 -3.90 21.65
N GLY A 33 -20.82 -4.42 22.69
CA GLY A 33 -19.67 -5.32 22.59
C GLY A 33 -19.97 -6.59 21.79
N GLY A 34 -19.06 -6.93 20.87
CA GLY A 34 -19.07 -8.16 20.08
C GLY A 34 -17.93 -9.10 20.47
N LEU A 35 -18.19 -10.40 20.49
CA LEU A 35 -17.17 -11.42 20.66
C LEU A 35 -16.58 -11.80 19.29
N LEU A 36 -15.26 -11.88 19.22
CA LEU A 36 -14.55 -12.35 18.02
C LEU A 36 -14.47 -13.88 18.01
N SER A 37 -14.60 -14.49 16.83
CA SER A 37 -14.28 -15.89 16.62
C SER A 37 -13.48 -16.09 15.36
N ILE A 38 -12.30 -16.71 15.49
CA ILE A 38 -11.51 -17.21 14.36
C ILE A 38 -11.72 -18.72 14.32
N THR A 39 -12.50 -19.20 13.35
CA THR A 39 -12.83 -20.63 13.20
C THR A 39 -12.10 -21.22 12.02
N VAL A 40 -11.29 -22.26 12.27
CA VAL A 40 -10.57 -23.00 11.22
C VAL A 40 -11.50 -24.02 10.56
N ASN A 41 -11.53 -24.07 9.24
CA ASN A 41 -12.14 -25.19 8.51
C ASN A 41 -11.15 -26.37 8.45
N PRO A 42 -11.39 -27.49 9.14
CA PRO A 42 -10.47 -28.63 9.14
C PRO A 42 -10.39 -29.34 7.77
N GLU A 43 -11.41 -29.20 6.91
CA GLU A 43 -11.46 -29.85 5.60
C GLU A 43 -10.67 -29.09 4.52
N ALA A 44 -10.40 -27.80 4.75
CA ALA A 44 -9.64 -26.93 3.85
C ALA A 44 -8.24 -26.54 4.39
N CYS A 45 -7.97 -26.79 5.67
CA CYS A 45 -6.68 -26.48 6.29
C CYS A 45 -5.60 -27.44 5.80
N LYS A 46 -4.52 -26.89 5.22
CA LYS A 46 -3.38 -27.68 4.70
C LYS A 46 -2.23 -27.84 5.72
N GLY A 47 -2.32 -27.22 6.90
CA GLY A 47 -1.27 -27.30 7.94
C GLY A 47 -0.03 -26.44 7.70
N CYS A 48 -0.08 -25.47 6.79
CA CYS A 48 1.06 -24.63 6.39
C CYS A 48 1.52 -23.58 7.42
N ASN A 49 0.90 -23.52 8.61
CA ASN A 49 1.22 -22.60 9.71
C ASN A 49 1.28 -21.07 9.42
N LEU A 50 1.06 -20.59 8.18
CA LEU A 50 1.00 -19.15 7.86
C LEU A 50 0.14 -18.32 8.83
N CYS A 51 -1.02 -18.85 9.23
CA CYS A 51 -1.93 -18.18 10.17
C CYS A 51 -1.41 -18.10 11.62
N VAL A 52 -0.47 -18.97 12.00
CA VAL A 52 0.24 -18.94 13.28
C VAL A 52 1.39 -17.93 13.20
N GLU A 53 2.19 -18.00 12.14
CA GLU A 53 3.34 -17.10 11.92
C GLU A 53 2.92 -15.61 11.86
N VAL A 54 1.78 -15.30 11.24
CA VAL A 54 1.26 -13.92 11.21
C VAL A 54 0.52 -13.48 12.49
N CYS A 55 0.50 -14.31 13.55
CA CYS A 55 -0.22 -14.06 14.79
C CYS A 55 0.75 -13.71 15.95
N PRO A 56 1.18 -12.45 16.11
CA PRO A 56 2.18 -12.05 17.11
C PRO A 56 1.70 -12.20 18.56
N ASP A 57 0.40 -12.39 18.77
CA ASP A 57 -0.23 -12.57 20.08
C ASP A 57 -0.25 -14.03 20.54
N GLY A 58 0.13 -14.99 19.68
CA GLY A 58 0.03 -16.43 19.98
C GLY A 58 -1.40 -16.96 20.13
N ALA A 59 -2.40 -16.21 19.64
CA ALA A 59 -3.82 -16.58 19.71
C ALA A 59 -4.18 -17.77 18.80
N LEU A 60 -3.31 -18.11 17.85
CA LEU A 60 -3.35 -19.32 17.04
C LEU A 60 -2.10 -20.15 17.31
N ILE A 61 -2.27 -21.46 17.49
CA ILE A 61 -1.17 -22.41 17.74
C ILE A 61 -1.34 -23.66 16.88
N THR A 62 -0.22 -24.27 16.48
CA THR A 62 -0.21 -25.55 15.79
C THR A 62 -0.49 -26.68 16.77
N VAL A 63 -1.52 -27.47 16.50
CA VAL A 63 -1.85 -28.68 17.26
C VAL A 63 -1.90 -29.89 16.34
N LYS A 64 -1.63 -31.08 16.87
CA LYS A 64 -1.82 -32.32 16.13
C LYS A 64 -3.30 -32.54 15.85
N GLN A 65 -3.65 -32.82 14.60
CA GLN A 65 -5.01 -33.17 14.21
C GLN A 65 -5.26 -34.66 14.45
N ASP A 66 -5.65 -35.01 15.67
CA ASP A 66 -6.28 -36.30 15.98
C ASP A 66 -7.80 -36.26 15.75
N GLU A 67 -8.47 -37.41 15.91
CA GLU A 67 -9.91 -37.55 15.62
C GLU A 67 -10.78 -36.62 16.49
N ASP A 68 -10.43 -36.46 17.77
CA ASP A 68 -11.17 -35.60 18.73
C ASP A 68 -11.00 -34.11 18.38
N VAL A 69 -9.77 -33.67 18.07
CA VAL A 69 -9.50 -32.30 17.61
C VAL A 69 -10.22 -32.03 16.29
N VAL A 70 -10.16 -32.95 15.33
CA VAL A 70 -10.83 -32.78 14.03
C VAL A 70 -12.34 -32.73 14.17
N GLU A 71 -12.96 -33.58 15.00
CA GLU A 71 -14.42 -33.53 15.19
C GLU A 71 -14.86 -32.28 15.97
N LYS A 72 -14.07 -31.81 16.94
CA LYS A 72 -14.28 -30.49 17.58
C LYS A 72 -14.21 -29.36 16.55
N LEU A 73 -13.21 -29.37 15.65
CA LEU A 73 -13.09 -28.37 14.58
C LEU A 73 -14.27 -28.45 13.59
N ARG A 74 -14.71 -29.64 13.18
CA ARG A 74 -15.89 -29.82 12.30
C ARG A 74 -17.17 -29.30 12.96
N ARG A 75 -17.36 -29.58 14.26
CA ARG A 75 -18.51 -29.07 15.03
C ARG A 75 -18.48 -27.55 15.14
N ASN A 76 -17.32 -26.97 15.41
CA ASN A 76 -17.13 -25.52 15.48
C ASN A 76 -17.35 -24.87 14.11
N TRP A 77 -16.85 -25.46 13.03
CA TRP A 77 -17.12 -25.00 11.65
C TRP A 77 -18.62 -25.03 11.35
N LYS A 78 -19.31 -26.17 11.54
CA LYS A 78 -20.77 -26.31 11.36
C LYS A 78 -21.59 -25.29 12.17
N LEU A 79 -21.11 -24.87 13.35
CA LEU A 79 -21.71 -23.79 14.12
C LEU A 79 -21.46 -22.41 13.49
N TRP A 80 -20.20 -22.12 13.12
CA TRP A 80 -19.83 -20.89 12.42
C TRP A 80 -20.62 -20.69 11.12
N GLU A 81 -20.88 -21.77 10.36
CA GLU A 81 -21.69 -21.72 9.14
C GLU A 81 -23.16 -21.33 9.38
N ARG A 82 -23.70 -21.61 10.56
CA ARG A 82 -25.10 -21.32 10.95
C ARG A 82 -25.27 -19.94 11.59
N LEU A 83 -24.20 -19.36 12.13
CA LEU A 83 -24.21 -17.99 12.64
C LEU A 83 -24.45 -17.00 11.48
N PRO A 84 -25.11 -15.85 11.72
CA PRO A 84 -25.28 -14.81 10.70
C PRO A 84 -23.94 -14.26 10.17
N ASP A 85 -24.00 -13.45 9.12
CA ASP A 85 -22.82 -12.70 8.66
C ASP A 85 -22.44 -11.60 9.67
N THR A 86 -21.18 -11.15 9.63
CA THR A 86 -20.67 -10.13 10.54
C THR A 86 -21.31 -8.77 10.26
N ALA A 87 -21.89 -8.17 11.29
CA ALA A 87 -22.58 -6.89 11.20
C ALA A 87 -21.61 -5.74 10.85
N ASP A 88 -22.06 -4.83 9.98
CA ASP A 88 -21.29 -3.72 9.41
C ASP A 88 -20.62 -2.82 10.47
N ARG A 89 -21.21 -2.70 11.66
CA ARG A 89 -20.64 -1.96 12.80
C ARG A 89 -19.29 -2.49 13.31
N TYR A 90 -18.92 -3.72 12.96
CA TYR A 90 -17.62 -4.33 13.29
C TYR A 90 -16.64 -4.35 12.10
N ILE A 91 -17.00 -3.75 10.97
CA ILE A 91 -16.14 -3.60 9.80
C ILE A 91 -15.57 -2.19 9.82
N SER A 92 -14.31 -2.04 10.24
CA SER A 92 -13.65 -0.75 10.42
C SER A 92 -13.21 -0.10 9.10
N ILE A 93 -14.16 0.07 8.17
CA ILE A 93 -13.96 0.71 6.86
C ILE A 93 -14.92 1.89 6.75
N ALA A 94 -14.37 3.10 6.60
CA ALA A 94 -15.16 4.32 6.48
C ALA A 94 -15.68 4.51 5.05
N SER A 95 -14.87 4.17 4.04
CA SER A 95 -15.29 4.15 2.62
C SER A 95 -14.54 3.06 1.86
N LEU A 96 -15.28 2.08 1.32
CA LEU A 96 -14.71 1.08 0.40
C LEU A 96 -14.35 1.69 -0.96
N GLU A 97 -15.03 2.76 -1.38
CA GLU A 97 -14.81 3.41 -2.67
C GLU A 97 -13.55 4.30 -2.63
N GLU A 98 -13.26 4.92 -1.49
CA GLU A 98 -12.02 5.70 -1.30
C GLU A 98 -10.86 4.87 -0.70
N GLY A 99 -11.10 3.61 -0.32
CA GLY A 99 -10.09 2.75 0.31
C GLY A 99 -9.72 3.15 1.75
N ILE A 100 -10.62 3.85 2.45
CA ILE A 100 -10.38 4.46 3.77
C ILE A 100 -10.82 3.52 4.88
N GLY A 101 -9.86 3.07 5.69
CA GLY A 101 -10.10 2.23 6.87
C GLY A 101 -9.11 1.08 7.02
N ALA A 102 -9.36 0.22 8.00
CA ALA A 102 -8.68 -1.06 8.15
C ALA A 102 -9.25 -2.08 7.14
N LEU A 103 -8.85 -1.94 5.86
CA LEU A 103 -9.37 -2.73 4.74
C LEU A 103 -9.37 -4.26 4.95
N PRO A 104 -8.37 -4.90 5.60
CA PRO A 104 -8.42 -6.33 5.90
C PRO A 104 -9.65 -6.79 6.70
N SER A 105 -10.30 -5.88 7.45
CA SER A 105 -11.54 -6.19 8.16
C SER A 105 -12.71 -6.59 7.25
N LEU A 106 -12.63 -6.32 5.93
CA LEU A 106 -13.64 -6.82 4.97
C LEU A 106 -13.75 -8.35 4.97
N LEU A 107 -12.69 -9.07 5.35
CA LEU A 107 -12.67 -10.54 5.46
C LEU A 107 -13.44 -11.07 6.67
N LEU A 108 -13.80 -10.22 7.63
CA LEU A 108 -14.69 -10.61 8.74
C LEU A 108 -16.11 -10.91 8.25
N LYS A 109 -16.53 -10.35 7.10
CA LYS A 109 -17.78 -10.75 6.45
C LYS A 109 -17.60 -12.10 5.76
N LYS A 110 -18.40 -13.08 6.17
CA LYS A 110 -18.42 -14.45 5.65
C LYS A 110 -18.65 -14.51 4.16
N ALA A 111 -19.50 -13.65 3.61
CA ALA A 111 -19.73 -13.59 2.17
C ALA A 111 -18.48 -13.12 1.39
N ASN A 112 -17.79 -12.09 1.90
CA ASN A 112 -16.54 -11.62 1.29
C ASN A 112 -15.44 -12.70 1.42
N TYR A 113 -15.34 -13.35 2.58
CA TYR A 113 -14.43 -14.48 2.79
C TYR A 113 -14.77 -15.68 1.88
N ARG A 114 -16.05 -15.94 1.61
CA ARG A 114 -16.51 -17.02 0.72
C ARG A 114 -16.51 -16.66 -0.77
N SER A 115 -15.97 -15.49 -1.15
CA SER A 115 -15.73 -15.12 -2.55
C SER A 115 -14.76 -16.09 -3.27
N MET A 116 -13.93 -16.81 -2.52
CA MET A 116 -13.22 -18.01 -2.96
C MET A 116 -13.22 -19.04 -1.82
N VAL A 117 -13.45 -20.32 -2.14
CA VAL A 117 -13.37 -21.41 -1.14
C VAL A 117 -11.98 -22.06 -1.13
N GLY A 118 -11.65 -22.74 -0.02
CA GLY A 118 -10.47 -23.59 0.09
C GLY A 118 -10.74 -25.04 -0.33
N GLY A 119 -9.80 -25.94 -0.06
CA GLY A 119 -9.87 -27.36 -0.48
C GLY A 119 -9.36 -27.63 -1.91
N ASP A 120 -8.82 -26.61 -2.59
CA ASP A 120 -8.15 -26.71 -3.88
C ASP A 120 -6.77 -27.39 -3.81
N GLY A 121 -6.20 -27.70 -4.98
CA GLY A 121 -4.90 -28.34 -5.13
C GLY A 121 -3.65 -27.44 -5.00
N ALA A 122 -3.75 -26.18 -4.55
CA ALA A 122 -2.57 -25.32 -4.42
C ALA A 122 -1.60 -25.85 -3.34
N CYS A 123 -0.32 -25.50 -3.42
CA CYS A 123 0.67 -25.87 -2.41
C CYS A 123 0.31 -25.35 -1.00
N MET A 124 0.87 -25.97 0.03
CA MET A 124 1.02 -25.34 1.34
C MET A 124 1.77 -24.00 1.16
N GLY A 125 1.40 -22.98 1.94
CA GLY A 125 2.04 -21.67 1.87
C GLY A 125 1.81 -20.84 0.60
N CYS A 126 1.00 -21.29 -0.37
CA CYS A 126 0.93 -20.70 -1.71
C CYS A 126 0.54 -19.20 -1.71
N GLY A 127 1.47 -18.33 -2.11
CA GLY A 127 1.25 -16.88 -2.20
C GLY A 127 0.20 -16.49 -3.25
N GLU A 128 0.09 -17.23 -4.37
CA GLU A 128 -0.97 -16.99 -5.38
C GLU A 128 -2.35 -17.06 -4.74
N LYS A 129 -2.60 -18.09 -3.92
CA LYS A 129 -3.92 -18.35 -3.33
C LYS A 129 -4.34 -17.22 -2.39
N THR A 130 -3.43 -16.75 -1.54
CA THR A 130 -3.67 -15.62 -0.62
C THR A 130 -3.98 -14.34 -1.40
N VAL A 131 -3.15 -14.01 -2.39
CA VAL A 131 -3.31 -12.79 -3.20
C VAL A 131 -4.62 -12.81 -4.00
N VAL A 132 -4.94 -13.91 -4.67
CA VAL A 132 -6.21 -14.06 -5.40
C VAL A 132 -7.40 -13.93 -4.46
N HIS A 133 -7.32 -14.48 -3.24
CA HIS A 133 -8.39 -14.36 -2.24
C HIS A 133 -8.65 -12.91 -1.82
N LEU A 134 -7.59 -12.15 -1.55
CA LEU A 134 -7.70 -10.72 -1.24
C LEU A 134 -8.34 -9.92 -2.38
N VAL A 135 -7.94 -10.18 -3.63
CA VAL A 135 -8.50 -9.51 -4.82
C VAL A 135 -9.99 -9.81 -4.98
N VAL A 136 -10.41 -11.08 -4.94
CA VAL A 136 -11.82 -11.44 -5.16
C VAL A 136 -12.71 -11.08 -3.97
N ALA A 137 -12.18 -11.07 -2.74
CA ALA A 137 -12.89 -10.56 -1.57
C ALA A 137 -13.10 -9.03 -1.63
N ALA A 138 -12.13 -8.27 -2.15
CA ALA A 138 -12.29 -6.82 -2.39
C ALA A 138 -13.38 -6.54 -3.44
N ILE A 139 -13.41 -7.29 -4.54
CA ILE A 139 -14.46 -7.18 -5.56
C ILE A 139 -15.84 -7.50 -4.97
N GLU A 140 -15.95 -8.61 -4.22
CA GLU A 140 -17.20 -9.03 -3.59
C GLU A 140 -17.71 -7.97 -2.58
N ALA A 141 -16.80 -7.41 -1.77
CA ALA A 141 -17.12 -6.33 -0.83
C ALA A 141 -17.64 -5.07 -1.53
N LEU A 142 -17.09 -4.70 -2.69
CA LEU A 142 -17.48 -3.51 -3.46
C LEU A 142 -18.79 -3.71 -4.23
N MET A 143 -19.01 -4.89 -4.82
CA MET A 143 -20.13 -5.14 -5.73
C MET A 143 -21.44 -5.47 -5.03
N ARG A 144 -21.44 -6.24 -3.93
CA ARG A 144 -22.68 -6.65 -3.24
C ARG A 144 -23.56 -5.46 -2.80
N PRO A 145 -23.03 -4.39 -2.17
CA PRO A 145 -23.85 -3.23 -1.78
C PRO A 145 -24.43 -2.50 -3.00
N ARG A 146 -23.68 -2.41 -4.11
CA ARG A 146 -24.14 -1.79 -5.36
C ARG A 146 -25.30 -2.58 -5.98
N VAL A 147 -25.19 -3.90 -6.03
CA VAL A 147 -26.28 -4.78 -6.50
C VAL A 147 -27.51 -4.68 -5.60
N ALA A 148 -27.35 -4.67 -4.27
CA ALA A 148 -28.47 -4.51 -3.34
C ALA A 148 -29.24 -3.19 -3.56
N ARG A 149 -28.54 -2.05 -3.65
CA ARG A 149 -29.15 -0.74 -3.96
C ARG A 149 -29.87 -0.75 -5.31
N HIS A 150 -29.30 -1.43 -6.31
CA HIS A 150 -29.92 -1.55 -7.63
C HIS A 150 -31.21 -2.39 -7.62
N VAL A 151 -31.24 -3.50 -6.86
CA VAL A 151 -32.45 -4.33 -6.71
C VAL A 151 -33.59 -3.54 -6.08
N GLU A 152 -33.32 -2.68 -5.10
CA GLU A 152 -34.37 -1.80 -4.54
C GLU A 152 -34.84 -0.73 -5.54
N ARG A 153 -33.94 -0.07 -6.28
CA ARG A 153 -34.34 0.82 -7.38
C ARG A 153 -35.22 0.12 -8.42
N LEU A 154 -34.96 -1.16 -8.73
CA LEU A 154 -35.82 -1.95 -9.61
C LEU A 154 -37.20 -2.22 -8.98
N ASN A 155 -37.27 -2.56 -7.69
CA ASN A 155 -38.54 -2.71 -6.97
C ASN A 155 -39.37 -1.42 -6.99
N GLU A 156 -38.73 -0.28 -6.72
CA GLU A 156 -39.35 1.04 -6.74
C GLU A 156 -39.90 1.40 -8.13
N LEU A 157 -39.10 1.24 -9.20
CA LEU A 157 -39.53 1.50 -10.57
C LEU A 157 -40.70 0.59 -11.01
N ILE A 158 -40.65 -0.70 -10.67
CA ILE A 158 -41.76 -1.64 -10.91
C ILE A 158 -43.04 -1.17 -10.21
N ALA A 159 -42.94 -0.77 -8.94
CA ALA A 159 -44.09 -0.32 -8.16
C ALA A 159 -44.63 1.04 -8.63
N GLN A 160 -43.77 1.95 -9.09
CA GLN A 160 -44.16 3.23 -9.68
C GLN A 160 -44.89 3.04 -11.02
N LEU A 161 -44.37 2.16 -11.90
CA LEU A 161 -45.03 1.86 -13.18
C LEU A 161 -46.38 1.16 -12.98
N ASP A 162 -46.49 0.22 -12.03
CA ASP A 162 -47.75 -0.47 -11.73
C ASP A 162 -48.81 0.52 -11.20
N ARG A 163 -48.42 1.46 -10.31
CA ARG A 163 -49.32 2.54 -9.88
C ARG A 163 -49.76 3.43 -11.03
N LYS A 164 -48.81 3.94 -11.83
CA LYS A 164 -49.13 4.82 -12.97
C LYS A 164 -50.00 4.12 -14.02
N ALA A 165 -49.83 2.81 -14.22
CA ALA A 165 -50.69 2.02 -15.12
C ALA A 165 -52.13 1.88 -14.58
N ARG A 166 -52.30 1.70 -13.26
CA ARG A 166 -53.62 1.70 -12.59
C ARG A 166 -54.28 3.07 -12.61
N GLU A 167 -53.51 4.13 -12.36
CA GLU A 167 -53.97 5.52 -12.43
C GLU A 167 -54.43 5.87 -13.85
N LEU A 168 -53.64 5.52 -14.88
CA LEU A 168 -54.03 5.67 -16.27
C LEU A 168 -55.32 4.93 -16.58
N LEU A 169 -55.45 3.66 -16.17
CA LEU A 169 -56.69 2.90 -16.31
C LEU A 169 -57.86 3.65 -15.67
N ALA A 170 -57.71 4.07 -14.41
CA ALA A 170 -58.74 4.74 -13.60
C ALA A 170 -59.09 6.17 -14.00
N ALA A 171 -58.24 6.89 -14.75
CA ALA A 171 -58.37 8.32 -15.02
C ALA A 171 -59.70 8.75 -15.66
N ASP A 172 -60.30 7.89 -16.49
CA ASP A 172 -61.56 8.12 -17.19
C ASP A 172 -62.74 7.38 -16.53
N ALA A 173 -62.65 7.07 -15.23
CA ALA A 173 -63.74 6.45 -14.48
C ALA A 173 -64.88 7.44 -14.22
N ASP A 174 -66.05 7.16 -14.78
CA ASP A 174 -67.29 7.81 -14.36
C ASP A 174 -67.65 7.35 -12.93
N LEU A 175 -67.35 8.21 -11.95
CA LEU A 175 -67.57 7.95 -10.53
C LEU A 175 -69.06 7.96 -10.15
N GLU A 176 -69.91 8.69 -10.89
CA GLU A 176 -71.36 8.71 -10.65
C GLU A 176 -72.01 7.41 -11.16
N ALA A 177 -71.63 6.97 -12.36
CA ALA A 177 -72.03 5.66 -12.87
C ALA A 177 -71.47 4.52 -12.01
N ALA A 178 -70.26 4.65 -11.47
CA ALA A 178 -69.69 3.67 -10.54
C ALA A 178 -70.46 3.58 -9.22
N ALA A 179 -70.87 4.72 -8.65
CA ALA A 179 -71.69 4.76 -7.43
C ALA A 179 -73.13 4.25 -7.67
N GLY A 180 -73.69 4.48 -8.86
CA GLY A 180 -75.03 4.04 -9.25
C GLY A 180 -75.14 2.61 -9.79
N ALA A 181 -74.03 1.89 -9.97
CA ALA A 181 -73.98 0.59 -10.63
C ALA A 181 -74.59 -0.55 -9.78
N ALA A 182 -75.92 -0.71 -9.84
CA ALA A 182 -76.69 -1.75 -9.14
C ALA A 182 -76.30 -3.21 -9.45
N GLY A 183 -75.38 -3.45 -10.40
CA GLY A 183 -74.81 -4.77 -10.74
C GLY A 183 -73.31 -4.92 -10.50
N GLY A 184 -72.64 -3.96 -9.84
CA GLY A 184 -71.23 -4.08 -9.43
C GLY A 184 -70.21 -4.15 -10.57
N ARG A 185 -70.56 -3.73 -11.79
CA ARG A 185 -69.67 -3.66 -12.95
C ARG A 185 -69.68 -2.26 -13.54
N VAL A 186 -68.49 -1.69 -13.73
CA VAL A 186 -68.27 -0.39 -14.38
C VAL A 186 -67.47 -0.63 -15.65
N VAL A 187 -67.95 -0.11 -16.78
CA VAL A 187 -67.25 -0.24 -18.07
C VAL A 187 -66.32 0.95 -18.23
N MET A 188 -65.02 0.68 -18.30
CA MET A 188 -64.01 1.71 -18.55
C MET A 188 -63.68 1.75 -20.05
N PRO A 189 -63.90 2.87 -20.76
CA PRO A 189 -63.46 3.00 -22.14
C PRO A 189 -61.93 3.01 -22.21
N LEU A 190 -61.39 2.27 -23.17
CA LEU A 190 -59.95 2.18 -23.45
C LEU A 190 -59.74 2.54 -24.92
N ASP A 191 -59.29 3.77 -25.20
CA ASP A 191 -58.94 4.16 -26.57
C ASP A 191 -57.59 3.53 -27.00
N ALA A 192 -57.30 3.59 -28.31
CA ALA A 192 -56.10 2.96 -28.88
C ALA A 192 -54.78 3.57 -28.39
N ALA A 193 -54.73 4.85 -28.02
CA ALA A 193 -53.53 5.49 -27.47
C ALA A 193 -53.31 5.07 -26.01
N LYS A 194 -54.38 5.05 -25.21
CA LYS A 194 -54.41 4.55 -23.84
C LYS A 194 -54.02 3.07 -23.77
N GLN A 195 -54.55 2.24 -24.68
CA GLN A 195 -54.18 0.83 -24.81
C GLN A 195 -52.68 0.67 -25.15
N LYS A 196 -52.20 1.31 -26.22
CA LYS A 196 -50.78 1.25 -26.63
C LYS A 196 -49.83 1.74 -25.52
N ARG A 197 -50.29 2.66 -24.67
CA ARG A 197 -49.56 3.12 -23.49
C ARG A 197 -49.52 2.05 -22.39
N LEU A 198 -50.67 1.47 -22.06
CA LEU A 198 -50.78 0.39 -21.07
C LEU A 198 -49.96 -0.86 -21.46
N ASP A 199 -50.00 -1.26 -22.74
CA ASP A 199 -49.22 -2.38 -23.27
C ASP A 199 -47.71 -2.14 -23.08
N ARG A 200 -47.24 -0.92 -23.37
CA ARG A 200 -45.84 -0.51 -23.18
C ARG A 200 -45.44 -0.52 -21.71
N MET A 201 -46.27 0.03 -20.83
CA MET A 201 -46.00 0.04 -19.38
C MET A 201 -45.95 -1.39 -18.81
N THR A 202 -46.86 -2.26 -19.24
CA THR A 202 -46.90 -3.67 -18.82
C THR A 202 -45.65 -4.42 -19.30
N GLY A 203 -45.25 -4.24 -20.57
CA GLY A 203 -44.02 -4.83 -21.11
C GLY A 203 -42.74 -4.31 -20.43
N LEU A 204 -42.71 -3.05 -20.00
CA LEU A 204 -41.61 -2.52 -19.19
C LEU A 204 -41.57 -3.13 -17.78
N ILE A 205 -42.73 -3.29 -17.13
CA ILE A 205 -42.84 -3.98 -15.83
C ILE A 205 -42.33 -5.43 -15.94
N GLU A 206 -42.65 -6.15 -17.01
CA GLU A 206 -42.14 -7.51 -17.25
C GLU A 206 -40.62 -7.53 -17.46
N GLN A 207 -40.08 -6.62 -18.27
CA GLN A 207 -38.63 -6.48 -18.47
C GLN A 207 -37.88 -6.15 -17.17
N LEU A 208 -38.41 -5.26 -16.33
CA LEU A 208 -37.81 -4.93 -15.04
C LEU A 208 -37.92 -6.10 -14.04
N LYS A 209 -39.03 -6.87 -14.06
CA LYS A 209 -39.18 -8.08 -13.24
C LYS A 209 -38.17 -9.17 -13.63
N ASP A 210 -37.96 -9.41 -14.92
CA ASP A 210 -36.90 -10.30 -15.44
C ASP A 210 -35.50 -9.78 -15.08
N LEU A 211 -35.24 -8.48 -15.24
CA LEU A 211 -33.96 -7.88 -14.87
C LEU A 211 -33.67 -8.05 -13.37
N ARG A 212 -34.66 -7.78 -12.50
CA ARG A 212 -34.56 -8.00 -11.06
C ARG A 212 -34.31 -9.48 -10.74
N TRP A 213 -35.09 -10.39 -11.33
CA TRP A 213 -34.92 -11.82 -11.16
C TRP A 213 -33.50 -12.27 -11.52
N ARG A 214 -32.91 -11.73 -12.60
CA ARG A 214 -31.50 -12.02 -12.97
C ARG A 214 -30.49 -11.53 -11.93
N TYR A 215 -30.78 -10.47 -11.17
CA TYR A 215 -29.91 -10.01 -10.09
C TYR A 215 -30.10 -10.79 -8.79
N THR A 216 -31.31 -11.25 -8.46
CA THR A 216 -31.62 -11.92 -7.18
C THR A 216 -31.51 -13.45 -7.22
N GLU A 217 -31.89 -14.07 -8.33
CA GLU A 217 -32.01 -15.53 -8.48
C GLU A 217 -31.24 -16.03 -9.70
N GLY A 218 -31.61 -15.54 -10.89
CA GLY A 218 -31.03 -15.95 -12.17
C GLY A 218 -31.07 -17.47 -12.44
N PRO A 219 -30.46 -17.93 -13.54
CA PRO A 219 -30.44 -19.35 -13.92
C PRO A 219 -29.71 -20.26 -12.92
N SER A 220 -28.88 -19.70 -12.03
CA SER A 220 -28.07 -20.42 -11.05
C SER A 220 -28.70 -20.49 -9.65
N GLY A 221 -29.81 -19.78 -9.41
CA GLY A 221 -30.38 -19.59 -8.06
C GLY A 221 -29.52 -18.75 -7.11
N ARG A 222 -28.49 -18.04 -7.61
CA ARG A 222 -27.57 -17.20 -6.84
C ARG A 222 -27.52 -15.73 -7.27
N GLY A 223 -28.38 -15.34 -8.19
CA GLY A 223 -28.38 -14.02 -8.82
C GLY A 223 -27.28 -13.84 -9.86
N ARG A 224 -27.00 -12.57 -10.19
CA ARG A 224 -25.92 -12.21 -11.12
C ARG A 224 -24.59 -12.30 -10.39
N ALA A 225 -23.60 -12.94 -11.02
CA ALA A 225 -22.25 -12.99 -10.47
C ALA A 225 -21.61 -11.59 -10.39
N ASN A 226 -20.89 -11.34 -9.29
CA ASN A 226 -20.24 -10.06 -9.02
C ASN A 226 -18.95 -9.83 -9.83
N LEU A 227 -18.38 -10.86 -10.46
CA LEU A 227 -17.30 -10.75 -11.44
C LEU A 227 -17.35 -11.90 -12.47
N GLY A 228 -16.55 -11.78 -13.52
CA GLY A 228 -16.18 -12.88 -14.40
C GLY A 228 -14.67 -12.93 -14.60
N MET A 229 -14.09 -14.12 -14.73
CA MET A 229 -12.65 -14.31 -14.82
C MET A 229 -12.25 -15.17 -16.02
N THR A 230 -11.33 -14.68 -16.84
CA THR A 230 -10.50 -15.51 -17.72
C THR A 230 -9.19 -15.78 -17.01
N ASN A 231 -8.66 -16.99 -17.09
CA ASN A 231 -7.39 -17.34 -16.49
C ASN A 231 -6.48 -18.04 -17.50
N ALA A 232 -5.23 -17.61 -17.57
CA ALA A 232 -4.19 -18.27 -18.35
C ALA A 232 -3.85 -19.64 -17.75
N THR A 233 -3.37 -20.55 -18.58
CA THR A 233 -2.85 -21.84 -18.10
C THR A 233 -1.61 -21.63 -17.22
N GLY A 234 -1.55 -22.28 -16.06
CA GLY A 234 -0.50 -22.12 -15.05
C GLY A 234 -0.93 -22.71 -13.71
N CYS A 235 -0.23 -22.38 -12.61
CA CYS A 235 -0.58 -22.88 -11.27
C CYS A 235 -2.04 -22.54 -10.96
N SER A 236 -2.40 -21.27 -11.14
CA SER A 236 -3.75 -20.76 -10.92
C SER A 236 -4.86 -21.39 -11.76
N SER A 237 -4.55 -22.02 -12.90
CA SER A 237 -5.51 -22.86 -13.62
C SER A 237 -5.55 -24.27 -13.04
N VAL A 238 -4.39 -24.88 -12.75
CA VAL A 238 -4.32 -26.25 -12.23
C VAL A 238 -5.04 -26.38 -10.88
N TRP A 239 -4.70 -25.55 -9.89
CA TRP A 239 -5.45 -25.56 -8.62
C TRP A 239 -6.84 -24.93 -8.75
N GLY A 240 -7.06 -24.07 -9.75
CA GLY A 240 -8.35 -23.42 -10.02
C GLY A 240 -9.40 -24.30 -10.72
N SER A 241 -9.01 -25.36 -11.42
CA SER A 241 -9.92 -26.22 -12.21
C SER A 241 -9.69 -27.72 -12.03
N THR A 242 -9.19 -28.15 -10.86
CA THR A 242 -9.14 -29.57 -10.51
C THR A 242 -10.57 -30.09 -10.26
N TYR A 243 -11.20 -30.70 -11.27
CA TYR A 243 -12.57 -31.22 -11.15
C TYR A 243 -12.68 -32.36 -10.11
N PRO A 244 -13.71 -32.41 -9.25
CA PRO A 244 -14.87 -31.49 -9.14
C PRO A 244 -14.65 -30.30 -8.17
N TYR A 245 -13.43 -30.08 -7.69
CA TYR A 245 -13.08 -29.14 -6.61
C TYR A 245 -12.62 -27.76 -7.12
N ASN A 246 -13.50 -27.00 -7.78
CA ASN A 246 -13.20 -25.63 -8.20
C ASN A 246 -13.41 -24.61 -7.04
N PRO A 247 -12.45 -23.72 -6.76
CA PRO A 247 -12.56 -22.79 -5.63
C PRO A 247 -13.41 -21.54 -5.93
N TYR A 248 -13.80 -21.31 -7.19
CA TYR A 248 -14.48 -20.10 -7.65
C TYR A 248 -16.02 -20.26 -7.69
N PRO A 249 -16.79 -19.45 -6.92
CA PRO A 249 -18.26 -19.47 -6.94
C PRO A 249 -18.87 -18.61 -8.06
N PHE A 250 -18.06 -18.10 -8.99
CA PHE A 250 -18.42 -17.19 -10.09
C PHE A 250 -17.95 -17.73 -11.46
N PRO A 251 -18.45 -17.21 -12.59
CA PRO A 251 -18.03 -17.62 -13.93
C PRO A 251 -16.53 -17.46 -14.15
N TRP A 252 -15.86 -18.58 -14.38
CA TRP A 252 -14.43 -18.69 -14.58
C TRP A 252 -14.16 -19.54 -15.83
N VAL A 253 -13.17 -19.16 -16.64
CA VAL A 253 -12.77 -19.91 -17.83
C VAL A 253 -11.26 -19.90 -18.00
N ASN A 254 -10.68 -21.07 -18.29
CA ASN A 254 -9.35 -21.22 -18.86
C ASN A 254 -9.49 -21.66 -20.32
N HIS A 255 -8.67 -21.07 -21.21
CA HIS A 255 -8.66 -21.42 -22.63
C HIS A 255 -7.27 -21.92 -23.02
N LEU A 256 -6.28 -21.02 -23.18
CA LEU A 256 -4.88 -21.37 -23.41
C LEU A 256 -3.95 -20.57 -22.49
N PHE A 257 -2.64 -20.84 -22.60
CA PHE A 257 -1.61 -20.18 -21.80
C PHE A 257 -1.48 -18.69 -22.14
N GLN A 258 -1.56 -18.35 -23.42
CA GLN A 258 -1.17 -17.04 -23.94
C GLN A 258 -2.31 -16.02 -24.06
N ASP A 259 -3.59 -16.41 -23.98
CA ASP A 259 -4.69 -15.62 -24.56
C ASP A 259 -5.78 -15.15 -23.59
N ALA A 260 -5.64 -15.37 -22.28
CA ALA A 260 -6.59 -14.86 -21.28
C ALA A 260 -6.93 -13.36 -21.43
N PRO A 261 -5.99 -12.43 -21.73
CA PRO A 261 -6.31 -11.04 -22.07
C PRO A 261 -7.23 -10.89 -23.31
N SER A 262 -6.99 -11.67 -24.36
CA SER A 262 -7.77 -11.63 -25.60
C SER A 262 -9.18 -12.19 -25.41
N VAL A 263 -9.32 -13.28 -24.64
CA VAL A 263 -10.62 -13.85 -24.26
C VAL A 263 -11.41 -12.85 -23.40
N ALA A 264 -10.76 -12.14 -22.47
CA ALA A 264 -11.40 -11.13 -21.64
C ALA A 264 -11.97 -9.96 -22.47
N ILE A 265 -11.30 -9.54 -23.55
CA ILE A 265 -11.81 -8.53 -24.48
C ILE A 265 -13.12 -8.97 -25.13
N GLY A 266 -13.21 -10.23 -25.58
CA GLY A 266 -14.43 -10.78 -26.18
C GLY A 266 -15.59 -10.89 -25.17
N ILE A 267 -15.30 -11.39 -23.96
CA ILE A 267 -16.29 -11.50 -22.88
C ILE A 267 -16.77 -10.10 -22.44
N PHE A 268 -15.87 -9.12 -22.33
CA PHE A 268 -16.21 -7.75 -21.96
C PHE A 268 -17.21 -7.12 -22.94
N GLU A 269 -16.96 -7.19 -24.25
CA GLU A 269 -17.86 -6.63 -25.27
C GLU A 269 -19.25 -7.31 -25.23
N ALA A 270 -19.29 -8.64 -25.06
CA ALA A 270 -20.55 -9.38 -24.94
C ALA A 270 -21.30 -9.05 -23.65
N HIS A 271 -20.59 -8.98 -22.52
CA HIS A 271 -21.13 -8.63 -21.21
C HIS A 271 -21.73 -7.22 -21.21
N MET A 272 -20.98 -6.24 -21.72
CA MET A 272 -21.41 -4.84 -21.76
C MET A 272 -22.65 -4.63 -22.62
N ARG A 273 -22.80 -5.34 -23.75
CA ARG A 273 -24.05 -5.34 -24.54
C ARG A 273 -25.24 -5.90 -23.75
N LYS A 274 -25.04 -6.89 -22.88
CA LYS A 274 -26.09 -7.44 -22.00
C LYS A 274 -26.43 -6.51 -20.83
N MET A 275 -25.47 -5.72 -20.33
CA MET A 275 -25.73 -4.65 -19.35
C MET A 275 -26.52 -3.50 -19.98
N ALA A 276 -26.13 -3.05 -21.18
CA ALA A 276 -26.79 -1.99 -21.94
C ALA A 276 -28.30 -2.27 -22.12
N ALA A 277 -28.67 -3.51 -22.48
CA ALA A 277 -30.08 -3.91 -22.62
C ALA A 277 -30.90 -3.73 -21.33
N GLY A 278 -30.31 -3.97 -20.15
CA GLY A 278 -30.95 -3.74 -18.86
C GLY A 278 -31.11 -2.26 -18.55
N PHE A 279 -30.06 -1.46 -18.77
CA PHE A 279 -30.11 0.00 -18.58
C PHE A 279 -31.10 0.68 -19.52
N LEU A 280 -31.25 0.20 -20.76
CA LEU A 280 -32.28 0.69 -21.68
C LEU A 280 -33.71 0.42 -21.18
N ALA A 281 -33.97 -0.70 -20.51
CA ALA A 281 -35.28 -0.97 -19.90
C ALA A 281 -35.57 0.01 -18.75
N ILE A 282 -34.55 0.33 -17.94
CA ILE A 282 -34.64 1.32 -16.85
C ILE A 282 -34.87 2.73 -17.40
N ARG A 283 -34.06 3.20 -18.36
CA ARG A 283 -34.22 4.53 -18.96
C ARG A 283 -35.57 4.69 -19.67
N ARG A 284 -36.08 3.64 -20.33
CA ARG A 284 -37.46 3.62 -20.88
C ARG A 284 -38.52 3.75 -19.78
N ALA A 285 -38.36 3.02 -18.67
CA ALA A 285 -39.26 3.12 -17.52
C ALA A 285 -39.25 4.52 -16.90
N GLU A 286 -38.08 5.13 -16.72
CA GLU A 286 -37.93 6.49 -16.18
C GLU A 286 -38.55 7.55 -17.11
N LEU A 287 -38.35 7.47 -18.43
CA LEU A 287 -39.00 8.35 -19.40
C LEU A 287 -40.52 8.17 -19.45
N GLU A 288 -41.02 6.94 -19.29
CA GLU A 288 -42.46 6.65 -19.23
C GLU A 288 -43.11 7.19 -17.95
N LEU A 289 -42.41 7.06 -16.82
CA LEU A 289 -42.80 7.65 -15.53
C LEU A 289 -42.79 9.17 -15.56
N ALA A 290 -41.88 9.79 -16.32
CA ALA A 290 -41.77 11.24 -16.51
C ALA A 290 -42.68 11.81 -17.63
N ASP A 291 -43.49 10.99 -18.31
CA ASP A 291 -44.29 11.39 -19.49
C ASP A 291 -43.45 11.92 -20.68
N ALA A 292 -42.14 11.68 -20.68
CA ALA A 292 -41.18 12.20 -21.63
C ALA A 292 -40.81 11.21 -22.77
N TYR A 293 -41.34 9.99 -22.75
CA TYR A 293 -41.01 8.97 -23.75
C TYR A 293 -41.62 9.26 -25.14
N ASP A 294 -40.79 9.77 -26.05
CA ASP A 294 -41.05 9.80 -27.49
C ASP A 294 -40.26 8.68 -28.21
N ALA A 295 -40.97 7.76 -28.86
CA ALA A 295 -40.35 6.66 -29.61
C ALA A 295 -39.54 7.12 -30.84
N ALA A 296 -39.92 8.24 -31.48
CA ALA A 296 -39.23 8.75 -32.67
C ALA A 296 -37.84 9.32 -32.34
N VAL A 297 -37.69 9.87 -31.12
CA VAL A 297 -36.41 10.40 -30.61
C VAL A 297 -35.59 9.30 -29.93
N HIS A 298 -36.19 8.60 -28.97
CA HIS A 298 -35.42 7.78 -28.03
C HIS A 298 -35.01 6.41 -28.61
N GLU A 299 -35.84 5.74 -29.42
CA GLU A 299 -35.45 4.42 -29.97
C GLU A 299 -34.27 4.52 -30.94
N ALA A 300 -34.12 5.64 -31.64
CA ALA A 300 -32.96 5.91 -32.49
C ALA A 300 -31.67 6.04 -31.64
N GLN A 301 -31.75 6.77 -30.52
CA GLN A 301 -30.66 6.90 -29.54
C GLN A 301 -30.31 5.55 -28.90
N PHE A 302 -31.32 4.78 -28.48
CA PHE A 302 -31.15 3.47 -27.85
C PHE A 302 -30.54 2.41 -28.78
N THR A 303 -30.77 2.53 -30.09
CA THR A 303 -30.12 1.66 -31.08
C THR A 303 -28.59 1.86 -31.11
N ALA A 304 -28.11 3.06 -30.81
CA ALA A 304 -26.69 3.40 -30.76
C ALA A 304 -26.06 3.30 -29.34
N PHE A 305 -26.81 2.83 -28.34
CA PHE A 305 -26.38 2.85 -26.95
C PHE A 305 -25.34 1.76 -26.64
N ASP A 306 -24.14 2.19 -26.25
CA ASP A 306 -23.02 1.32 -25.84
C ASP A 306 -22.46 1.70 -24.47
N TRP A 307 -21.49 0.91 -23.98
CA TRP A 307 -20.91 1.09 -22.63
C TRP A 307 -20.15 2.39 -22.42
N LYS A 308 -19.79 3.12 -23.49
CA LYS A 308 -19.15 4.44 -23.39
C LYS A 308 -20.14 5.51 -22.97
N GLN A 309 -21.44 5.23 -23.12
CA GLN A 309 -22.56 6.11 -22.80
C GLN A 309 -23.21 5.76 -21.44
N PHE A 310 -22.61 4.82 -20.69
CA PHE A 310 -23.01 4.51 -19.32
C PHE A 310 -22.60 5.64 -18.37
N SER A 311 -23.54 6.07 -17.54
CA SER A 311 -23.28 6.90 -16.36
C SER A 311 -22.30 6.22 -15.41
N GLU A 312 -21.80 6.96 -14.42
CA GLU A 312 -20.89 6.42 -13.42
C GLU A 312 -21.54 5.32 -12.58
N GLU A 313 -22.80 5.48 -12.18
CA GLU A 313 -23.59 4.45 -11.49
C GLU A 313 -23.79 3.18 -12.32
N GLU A 314 -24.23 3.33 -13.59
CA GLU A 314 -24.45 2.20 -14.49
C GLU A 314 -23.15 1.42 -14.73
N PHE A 315 -22.04 2.13 -14.96
CA PHE A 315 -20.74 1.51 -15.13
C PHE A 315 -20.23 0.83 -13.85
N ALA A 316 -20.40 1.48 -12.69
CA ALA A 316 -20.00 0.96 -11.38
C ALA A 316 -20.77 -0.30 -10.94
N LEU A 317 -21.94 -0.54 -11.54
CA LEU A 317 -22.75 -1.75 -11.34
C LEU A 317 -22.34 -2.92 -12.25
N CYS A 318 -21.61 -2.67 -13.34
CA CYS A 318 -21.12 -3.74 -14.21
C CYS A 318 -20.10 -4.63 -13.47
N PRO A 319 -20.33 -5.95 -13.34
CA PRO A 319 -19.33 -6.90 -12.85
C PRO A 319 -17.99 -6.74 -13.60
N PRO A 320 -16.86 -6.51 -12.90
CA PRO A 320 -15.56 -6.44 -13.55
C PRO A 320 -15.21 -7.76 -14.24
N ILE A 321 -14.64 -7.65 -15.43
CA ILE A 321 -14.00 -8.77 -16.13
C ILE A 321 -12.51 -8.76 -15.76
N ILE A 322 -12.04 -9.88 -15.23
CA ILE A 322 -10.66 -10.10 -14.80
C ILE A 322 -9.96 -11.02 -15.82
N ALA A 323 -8.77 -10.63 -16.28
CA ALA A 323 -7.84 -11.52 -16.97
C ALA A 323 -6.69 -11.87 -16.02
N MET A 324 -6.60 -13.11 -15.58
CA MET A 324 -5.60 -13.57 -14.61
C MET A 324 -4.55 -14.46 -15.27
N GLY A 325 -3.34 -14.49 -14.71
CA GLY A 325 -2.30 -15.45 -15.09
C GLY A 325 -1.01 -15.24 -14.33
N GLY A 326 -0.16 -16.27 -14.32
CA GLY A 326 1.20 -16.17 -13.79
C GLY A 326 2.10 -15.29 -14.66
N ASP A 327 3.28 -14.94 -14.13
CA ASP A 327 4.28 -14.14 -14.82
C ASP A 327 4.66 -14.70 -16.21
N GLY A 328 4.82 -16.01 -16.35
CA GLY A 328 5.11 -16.62 -17.67
C GLY A 328 4.02 -16.42 -18.72
N ALA A 329 2.75 -16.34 -18.32
CA ALA A 329 1.66 -16.03 -19.24
C ALA A 329 1.69 -14.54 -19.65
N MET A 330 2.04 -13.65 -18.72
CA MET A 330 1.80 -12.22 -18.85
C MET A 330 3.02 -11.42 -19.29
N LEU A 331 4.23 -11.85 -18.92
CA LEU A 331 5.49 -11.22 -19.31
C LEU A 331 6.15 -11.87 -20.53
N ASP A 332 5.89 -13.17 -20.78
CA ASP A 332 6.50 -13.92 -21.89
C ASP A 332 5.49 -14.24 -23.00
N ILE A 333 4.91 -15.44 -23.03
CA ILE A 333 4.18 -15.95 -24.21
C ILE A 333 2.92 -15.15 -24.59
N GLY A 334 2.19 -14.65 -23.59
CA GLY A 334 0.97 -13.85 -23.76
C GLY A 334 1.20 -12.34 -23.70
N PHE A 335 2.44 -11.88 -23.56
CA PHE A 335 2.75 -10.45 -23.42
C PHE A 335 2.23 -9.60 -24.58
N GLN A 336 2.22 -10.11 -25.81
CA GLN A 336 1.60 -9.43 -26.96
C GLN A 336 0.09 -9.20 -26.78
N ASN A 337 -0.63 -10.16 -26.19
CA ASN A 337 -2.06 -10.07 -25.92
C ASN A 337 -2.34 -9.12 -24.75
N LEU A 338 -1.48 -9.15 -23.73
CA LEU A 338 -1.53 -8.19 -22.62
C LEU A 338 -1.29 -6.76 -23.09
N SER A 339 -0.25 -6.54 -23.91
CA SER A 339 0.03 -5.22 -24.51
C SER A 339 -1.11 -4.74 -25.41
N ARG A 340 -1.75 -5.65 -26.17
CA ARG A 340 -2.95 -5.32 -26.95
C ARG A 340 -4.15 -4.95 -26.07
N LEU A 341 -4.33 -5.60 -24.92
CA LEU A 341 -5.36 -5.23 -23.93
C LEU A 341 -5.07 -3.86 -23.33
N MET A 342 -3.83 -3.58 -22.90
CA MET A 342 -3.40 -2.27 -22.40
C MET A 342 -3.64 -1.16 -23.42
N ALA A 343 -3.33 -1.41 -24.70
CA ALA A 343 -3.59 -0.47 -25.80
C ALA A 343 -5.08 -0.39 -26.23
N SER A 344 -5.99 -1.20 -25.67
CA SER A 344 -7.39 -1.26 -26.12
C SER A 344 -8.30 -0.18 -25.55
N GLY A 345 -7.88 0.48 -24.46
CA GLY A 345 -8.70 1.42 -23.69
C GLY A 345 -9.92 0.80 -22.99
N LYS A 346 -10.08 -0.53 -23.01
CA LYS A 346 -11.19 -1.23 -22.35
C LYS A 346 -10.93 -1.35 -20.85
N PRO A 347 -11.90 -1.03 -19.97
CA PRO A 347 -11.78 -1.20 -18.52
C PRO A 347 -11.90 -2.66 -18.07
N ILE A 348 -10.94 -3.46 -18.51
CA ILE A 348 -10.69 -4.83 -18.05
C ILE A 348 -9.59 -4.77 -17.00
N ARG A 349 -9.68 -5.63 -15.99
CA ARG A 349 -8.66 -5.74 -14.95
C ARG A 349 -7.76 -6.92 -15.27
N VAL A 350 -6.45 -6.78 -15.10
CA VAL A 350 -5.49 -7.86 -15.23
C VAL A 350 -4.89 -8.14 -13.86
N VAL A 351 -4.86 -9.42 -13.47
CA VAL A 351 -4.17 -9.88 -12.25
C VAL A 351 -2.98 -10.71 -12.70
N VAL A 352 -1.78 -10.19 -12.49
CA VAL A 352 -0.53 -10.92 -12.74
C VAL A 352 -0.04 -11.46 -11.41
N LEU A 353 0.10 -12.77 -11.35
CA LEU A 353 0.64 -13.50 -10.20
C LEU A 353 2.14 -13.68 -10.46
N ASP A 354 2.94 -12.76 -9.95
CA ASP A 354 4.38 -12.69 -10.21
C ASP A 354 5.11 -13.67 -9.28
N THR A 355 5.25 -14.91 -9.75
CA THR A 355 5.98 -15.98 -9.05
C THR A 355 7.46 -16.03 -9.45
N GLN A 356 7.88 -15.24 -10.44
CA GLN A 356 9.28 -15.05 -10.86
C GLN A 356 9.94 -16.27 -11.51
N VAL A 357 9.13 -17.28 -11.88
CA VAL A 357 9.46 -18.56 -12.53
C VAL A 357 8.18 -19.13 -13.15
N TYR A 358 8.30 -20.12 -14.04
CA TYR A 358 7.13 -20.91 -14.46
C TYR A 358 6.80 -21.98 -13.41
N SER A 359 6.16 -21.57 -12.31
CA SER A 359 5.92 -22.44 -11.15
C SER A 359 5.26 -23.78 -11.48
N ASN A 360 4.28 -23.81 -12.39
CA ASN A 360 3.51 -25.02 -12.68
C ASN A 360 4.30 -26.12 -13.39
N THR A 361 5.31 -25.75 -14.18
CA THR A 361 6.04 -26.66 -15.05
C THR A 361 7.36 -27.12 -14.44
N GLY A 362 7.61 -26.81 -13.15
CA GLY A 362 8.82 -27.18 -12.41
C GLY A 362 9.89 -26.09 -12.40
N GLY A 363 9.48 -24.82 -12.32
CA GLY A 363 10.40 -23.72 -12.06
C GLY A 363 11.32 -23.34 -13.23
N GLN A 364 10.81 -23.30 -14.47
CA GLN A 364 11.59 -22.74 -15.60
C GLN A 364 11.83 -21.23 -15.43
N ALA A 365 12.92 -20.75 -16.03
CA ALA A 365 13.25 -19.34 -16.15
C ALA A 365 12.12 -18.56 -16.84
N CYS A 366 11.78 -17.41 -16.25
CA CYS A 366 10.86 -16.41 -16.82
C CYS A 366 11.60 -15.06 -16.91
N THR A 367 11.18 -14.15 -17.79
CA THR A 367 11.78 -12.80 -17.85
C THR A 367 11.52 -11.95 -16.59
N SER A 368 10.55 -12.34 -15.76
CA SER A 368 10.35 -11.84 -14.39
C SER A 368 11.48 -12.21 -13.42
N GLY A 369 12.23 -13.30 -13.66
CA GLY A 369 13.29 -13.76 -12.78
C GLY A 369 14.46 -12.76 -12.70
N TYR A 370 15.23 -12.81 -11.61
CA TYR A 370 16.35 -11.90 -11.37
C TYR A 370 17.68 -12.43 -11.91
N THR A 371 18.63 -11.52 -12.14
CA THR A 371 20.05 -11.82 -12.38
C THR A 371 20.60 -12.76 -11.30
N GLY A 372 21.29 -13.81 -11.70
CA GLY A 372 21.82 -14.86 -10.81
C GLY A 372 20.79 -15.88 -10.31
N GLN A 373 19.49 -15.71 -10.56
CA GLN A 373 18.49 -16.67 -10.10
C GLN A 373 18.71 -18.05 -10.75
N VAL A 374 18.83 -19.11 -9.94
CA VAL A 374 18.95 -20.49 -10.44
C VAL A 374 17.56 -21.07 -10.64
N SER A 375 17.29 -21.56 -11.84
CA SER A 375 16.02 -22.17 -12.23
C SER A 375 16.24 -23.17 -13.37
N ASP A 376 15.22 -23.92 -13.77
CA ASP A 376 15.30 -24.69 -15.02
C ASP A 376 15.52 -23.74 -16.21
N MET A 377 16.31 -24.16 -17.20
CA MET A 377 16.87 -23.33 -18.29
C MET A 377 17.84 -22.21 -17.87
N ALA A 378 18.02 -21.94 -16.56
CA ALA A 378 19.01 -21.01 -16.01
C ALA A 378 19.80 -21.70 -14.88
N ALA A 379 20.43 -22.81 -15.22
CA ALA A 379 21.13 -23.65 -14.26
C ALA A 379 22.44 -23.02 -13.76
N TRP A 380 22.94 -23.52 -12.63
CA TRP A 380 24.29 -23.24 -12.17
C TRP A 380 25.26 -24.28 -12.72
N GLY A 381 26.29 -23.84 -13.43
CA GLY A 381 27.41 -24.63 -13.96
C GLY A 381 28.72 -23.83 -13.95
N ALA A 382 29.74 -24.31 -14.66
CA ALA A 382 31.06 -23.68 -14.70
C ALA A 382 31.14 -22.40 -15.55
N ALA A 383 30.17 -22.17 -16.44
CA ALA A 383 30.13 -21.04 -17.36
C ALA A 383 28.92 -20.10 -17.14
N GLN A 384 28.01 -20.46 -16.23
CA GLN A 384 26.77 -19.73 -15.96
C GLN A 384 26.37 -19.95 -14.50
N HIS A 385 26.03 -18.88 -13.79
CA HIS A 385 25.67 -18.91 -12.37
C HIS A 385 24.20 -18.48 -12.15
N GLY A 386 23.27 -19.08 -12.90
CA GLY A 386 21.87 -18.66 -12.95
C GLY A 386 21.55 -17.74 -14.13
N LYS A 387 20.36 -17.11 -14.10
CA LYS A 387 19.85 -16.23 -15.16
C LYS A 387 20.80 -15.04 -15.40
N GLN A 388 21.01 -14.68 -16.66
CA GLN A 388 22.00 -13.65 -17.05
C GLN A 388 21.34 -12.34 -17.48
N GLU A 389 20.11 -12.41 -17.97
CA GLU A 389 19.30 -11.26 -18.34
C GLU A 389 18.80 -10.53 -17.09
N MET A 390 18.71 -9.20 -17.16
CA MET A 390 18.01 -8.39 -16.16
C MET A 390 16.52 -8.78 -16.03
N ARG A 391 15.87 -8.33 -14.95
CA ARG A 391 14.42 -8.52 -14.77
C ARG A 391 13.62 -7.61 -15.72
N LYS A 392 12.57 -8.16 -16.35
CA LYS A 392 11.60 -7.40 -17.14
C LYS A 392 10.56 -6.75 -16.22
N GLU A 393 10.70 -5.44 -15.98
CA GLU A 393 9.79 -4.71 -15.10
C GLU A 393 8.44 -4.40 -15.78
N LEU A 394 7.46 -5.31 -15.63
CA LEU A 394 6.13 -5.19 -16.23
C LEU A 394 5.46 -3.85 -15.90
N SER A 395 5.60 -3.36 -14.67
CA SER A 395 4.97 -2.09 -14.27
C SER A 395 5.49 -0.90 -15.07
N LEU A 396 6.81 -0.79 -15.31
CA LEU A 396 7.36 0.27 -16.17
C LEU A 396 6.85 0.16 -17.62
N VAL A 397 6.75 -1.06 -18.13
CA VAL A 397 6.18 -1.34 -19.46
C VAL A 397 4.71 -0.94 -19.55
N ALA A 398 3.93 -1.15 -18.48
CA ALA A 398 2.54 -0.74 -18.39
C ALA A 398 2.40 0.79 -18.26
N LEU A 399 3.26 1.47 -17.49
CA LEU A 399 3.37 2.94 -17.44
C LEU A 399 3.61 3.51 -18.86
N ALA A 400 4.44 2.86 -19.68
CA ALA A 400 4.73 3.30 -21.05
C ALA A 400 3.49 3.29 -21.98
N HIS A 401 2.44 2.52 -21.66
CA HIS A 401 1.15 2.59 -22.36
C HIS A 401 0.34 3.86 -22.04
N ARG A 402 0.71 4.63 -21.01
CA ARG A 402 0.17 5.94 -20.54
C ARG A 402 -1.29 5.96 -20.08
N GLY A 403 -2.19 5.23 -20.76
CA GLY A 403 -3.62 5.21 -20.49
C GLY A 403 -4.08 4.03 -19.65
N VAL A 404 -3.21 3.49 -18.78
CA VAL A 404 -3.41 2.25 -18.01
C VAL A 404 -3.19 2.55 -16.53
N PHE A 405 -4.12 2.13 -15.67
CA PHE A 405 -3.90 2.13 -14.23
C PHE A 405 -2.97 0.96 -13.86
N VAL A 406 -1.94 1.19 -13.05
CA VAL A 406 -0.99 0.13 -12.65
C VAL A 406 -0.85 0.15 -11.14
N HIS A 407 -0.90 -1.02 -10.51
CA HIS A 407 -0.65 -1.17 -9.09
C HIS A 407 0.21 -2.41 -8.85
N GLN A 408 1.39 -2.19 -8.28
CA GLN A 408 2.35 -3.23 -7.91
C GLN A 408 2.35 -3.38 -6.39
N SER A 409 2.02 -4.58 -5.90
CA SER A 409 1.85 -4.85 -4.47
C SER A 409 2.10 -6.33 -4.14
N SER A 410 2.00 -6.70 -2.87
CA SER A 410 2.05 -8.09 -2.41
C SER A 410 1.28 -8.27 -1.11
N GLN A 411 1.16 -9.51 -0.64
CA GLN A 411 0.58 -9.82 0.67
C GLN A 411 1.33 -9.18 1.86
N ALA A 412 2.56 -8.69 1.67
CA ALA A 412 3.35 -8.01 2.72
C ALA A 412 2.62 -6.83 3.37
N MET A 413 1.80 -6.10 2.60
CA MET A 413 0.91 -5.06 3.12
C MET A 413 -0.47 -5.20 2.49
N ALA A 414 -1.32 -6.03 3.10
CA ALA A 414 -2.69 -6.26 2.65
C ALA A 414 -3.48 -4.96 2.47
N SER A 415 -3.27 -3.96 3.33
CA SER A 415 -3.93 -2.65 3.22
C SER A 415 -3.55 -1.87 1.94
N HIS A 416 -2.28 -1.92 1.49
CA HIS A 416 -1.86 -1.32 0.22
C HIS A 416 -2.45 -2.10 -0.98
N LEU A 417 -2.36 -3.43 -0.95
CA LEU A 417 -2.94 -4.31 -1.99
C LEU A 417 -4.45 -4.06 -2.16
N LEU A 418 -5.21 -4.06 -1.07
CA LEU A 418 -6.66 -3.87 -1.11
C LEU A 418 -7.03 -2.46 -1.60
N ALA A 419 -6.32 -1.42 -1.13
CA ALA A 419 -6.58 -0.04 -1.56
C ALA A 419 -6.34 0.16 -3.06
N GLY A 420 -5.22 -0.34 -3.60
CA GLY A 420 -4.92 -0.21 -5.03
C GLY A 420 -5.82 -1.08 -5.92
N VAL A 421 -6.24 -2.25 -5.45
CA VAL A 421 -7.28 -3.05 -6.12
C VAL A 421 -8.60 -2.30 -6.17
N LEU A 422 -9.09 -1.78 -5.03
CA LEU A 422 -10.34 -1.01 -4.97
C LEU A 422 -10.29 0.23 -5.87
N LYS A 423 -9.16 0.95 -5.91
CA LYS A 423 -8.95 2.10 -6.81
C LYS A 423 -8.95 1.67 -8.29
N GLY A 424 -8.19 0.64 -8.65
CA GLY A 424 -8.13 0.14 -10.03
C GLY A 424 -9.44 -0.48 -10.53
N LEU A 425 -10.27 -1.03 -9.64
CA LEU A 425 -11.61 -1.52 -9.96
C LEU A 425 -12.55 -0.40 -10.43
N GLN A 426 -12.32 0.83 -10.00
CA GLN A 426 -13.16 2.00 -10.31
C GLN A 426 -12.67 2.76 -11.55
N SER A 427 -11.42 2.59 -11.97
CA SER A 427 -10.88 3.26 -13.16
C SER A 427 -11.62 2.88 -14.45
N ARG A 428 -11.96 3.86 -15.29
CA ARG A 428 -12.54 3.63 -16.63
C ARG A 428 -11.50 3.19 -17.69
N ARG A 429 -10.26 2.92 -17.26
CA ARG A 429 -9.13 2.46 -18.09
C ARG A 429 -8.82 0.98 -17.86
N PRO A 430 -8.03 0.32 -18.73
CA PRO A 430 -7.40 -0.94 -18.38
C PRO A 430 -6.63 -0.79 -17.06
N ALA A 431 -6.72 -1.79 -16.17
CA ALA A 431 -6.00 -1.80 -14.91
C ALA A 431 -5.12 -3.04 -14.79
N ILE A 432 -3.85 -2.89 -14.43
CA ILE A 432 -2.89 -3.97 -14.22
C ILE A 432 -2.55 -4.04 -12.73
N PHE A 433 -2.85 -5.18 -12.12
CA PHE A 433 -2.42 -5.52 -10.77
C PHE A 433 -1.22 -6.48 -10.89
N ASN A 434 0.01 -5.98 -10.72
CA ASN A 434 1.21 -6.82 -10.72
C ASN A 434 1.53 -7.24 -9.27
N LEU A 435 1.17 -8.46 -8.90
CA LEU A 435 1.14 -8.87 -7.50
C LEU A 435 2.19 -9.94 -7.24
N TYR A 436 3.19 -9.64 -6.40
CA TYR A 436 4.22 -10.61 -6.04
C TYR A 436 3.63 -11.73 -5.16
N THR A 437 3.84 -12.95 -5.62
CA THR A 437 3.28 -14.17 -5.04
C THR A 437 4.42 -15.16 -4.78
N PRO A 438 4.99 -15.19 -3.56
CA PRO A 438 6.00 -16.16 -3.18
C PRO A 438 5.54 -17.60 -3.46
N CYS A 439 6.44 -18.40 -4.03
CA CYS A 439 6.19 -19.78 -4.41
C CYS A 439 7.06 -20.68 -3.53
N PRO A 440 6.50 -21.32 -2.49
CA PRO A 440 7.32 -22.06 -1.52
C PRO A 440 8.21 -23.13 -2.15
N VAL A 441 7.67 -23.87 -3.13
CA VAL A 441 8.40 -24.92 -3.84
C VAL A 441 9.59 -24.35 -4.63
N GLU A 442 9.34 -23.41 -5.55
CA GLU A 442 10.37 -22.96 -6.50
C GLU A 442 11.31 -21.87 -5.95
N HIS A 443 10.90 -21.16 -4.89
CA HIS A 443 11.79 -20.28 -4.14
C HIS A 443 12.58 -21.06 -3.07
N GLY A 444 12.14 -22.27 -2.74
CA GLY A 444 12.68 -23.12 -1.68
C GLY A 444 12.52 -22.51 -0.30
N LEU A 445 11.32 -21.97 -0.04
CA LEU A 445 10.88 -21.44 1.26
C LEU A 445 10.16 -22.54 2.06
N ALA A 446 10.11 -22.39 3.38
CA ALA A 446 9.20 -23.20 4.19
C ALA A 446 7.74 -22.76 4.00
N ASP A 447 6.79 -23.65 4.33
CA ASP A 447 5.35 -23.48 4.06
C ASP A 447 4.71 -22.27 4.79
N ASP A 448 5.33 -21.81 5.87
CA ASP A 448 4.96 -20.65 6.69
C ASP A 448 5.66 -19.34 6.28
N MET A 449 6.69 -19.41 5.43
CA MET A 449 7.56 -18.26 5.15
C MET A 449 7.06 -17.32 4.05
N ALA A 450 5.93 -17.62 3.38
CA ALA A 450 5.45 -16.82 2.25
C ALA A 450 5.11 -15.36 2.63
N GLN A 451 4.61 -15.07 3.84
CA GLN A 451 4.38 -13.69 4.27
C GLN A 451 5.71 -12.97 4.55
N HIS A 452 6.66 -13.67 5.18
CA HIS A 452 7.99 -13.14 5.48
C HIS A 452 8.79 -12.83 4.20
N ALA A 453 8.82 -13.76 3.23
CA ALA A 453 9.45 -13.56 1.94
C ALA A 453 8.85 -12.36 1.16
N ALA A 454 7.52 -12.20 1.19
CA ALA A 454 6.86 -11.03 0.61
C ALA A 454 7.31 -9.71 1.25
N ARG A 455 7.52 -9.69 2.57
CA ARG A 455 8.03 -8.53 3.33
C ARG A 455 9.49 -8.24 2.97
N LEU A 456 10.36 -9.24 3.01
CA LEU A 456 11.78 -9.07 2.66
C LEU A 456 11.94 -8.56 1.22
N ALA A 457 11.12 -9.05 0.28
CA ALA A 457 11.15 -8.59 -1.11
C ALA A 457 10.76 -7.10 -1.27
N LEU A 458 9.82 -6.60 -0.46
CA LEU A 458 9.46 -5.17 -0.41
C LEU A 458 10.59 -4.32 0.20
N GLU A 459 11.08 -4.74 1.37
CA GLU A 459 12.05 -3.98 2.16
C GLU A 459 13.42 -3.92 1.46
N SER A 460 13.87 -5.02 0.85
CA SER A 460 15.14 -5.12 0.09
C SER A 460 15.15 -4.45 -1.29
N ARG A 461 14.01 -3.90 -1.72
CA ARG A 461 13.74 -3.41 -3.09
C ARG A 461 13.79 -4.48 -4.18
N ALA A 462 13.65 -5.77 -3.86
CA ALA A 462 13.43 -6.81 -4.88
C ALA A 462 12.15 -6.50 -5.68
N PHE A 463 11.06 -6.23 -4.97
CA PHE A 463 9.74 -5.95 -5.52
C PHE A 463 9.13 -4.73 -4.81
N PRO A 464 9.60 -3.50 -5.13
CA PRO A 464 9.06 -2.28 -4.55
C PRO A 464 7.61 -2.06 -4.96
N PHE A 465 6.84 -1.42 -4.10
CA PHE A 465 5.44 -1.11 -4.38
C PHE A 465 5.31 0.17 -5.21
N LEU A 466 4.26 0.24 -6.03
CA LEU A 466 3.87 1.49 -6.69
C LEU A 466 2.39 1.47 -7.06
N THR A 467 1.80 2.65 -7.16
CA THR A 467 0.49 2.85 -7.77
C THR A 467 0.58 3.99 -8.77
N PHE A 468 0.40 3.70 -10.04
CA PHE A 468 0.27 4.66 -11.12
C PHE A 468 -1.20 4.82 -11.51
N ASP A 469 -1.73 6.02 -11.29
CA ASP A 469 -3.06 6.42 -11.68
C ASP A 469 -2.98 7.55 -12.73
N PRO A 470 -3.21 7.27 -14.02
CA PRO A 470 -3.11 8.27 -15.08
C PRO A 470 -4.20 9.34 -15.02
N ASP A 471 -5.20 9.21 -14.13
CA ASP A 471 -6.24 10.21 -13.90
C ASP A 471 -5.96 11.10 -12.66
N ALA A 472 -4.87 10.87 -11.94
CA ALA A 472 -4.52 11.63 -10.73
C ALA A 472 -3.81 12.97 -10.99
N GLY A 473 -3.26 13.19 -12.19
CA GLY A 473 -2.55 14.41 -12.54
C GLY A 473 -2.14 14.48 -14.02
N ALA A 474 -1.38 15.52 -14.37
CA ALA A 474 -0.88 15.73 -15.74
C ALA A 474 0.55 15.22 -15.94
N GLY A 475 1.36 15.22 -14.87
CA GLY A 475 2.76 14.77 -14.89
C GLY A 475 2.93 13.36 -14.30
N MET A 476 3.98 12.64 -14.73
CA MET A 476 4.29 11.29 -14.19
C MET A 476 4.41 11.29 -12.65
N ALA A 477 5.03 12.33 -12.08
CA ALA A 477 5.21 12.49 -10.64
C ALA A 477 3.90 12.73 -9.86
N GLU A 478 2.84 13.21 -10.52
CA GLU A 478 1.52 13.35 -9.89
C GLU A 478 0.72 12.03 -9.99
N CYS A 479 0.97 11.25 -11.05
CA CYS A 479 0.30 10.00 -11.31
C CYS A 479 0.93 8.80 -10.57
N LEU A 480 2.23 8.81 -10.29
CA LEU A 480 2.97 7.72 -9.66
C LEU A 480 3.20 7.95 -8.16
N SER A 481 2.53 7.16 -7.33
CA SER A 481 2.81 7.03 -5.90
C SER A 481 3.71 5.81 -5.62
N LEU A 482 4.63 5.97 -4.67
CA LEU A 482 5.43 4.90 -4.05
C LEU A 482 5.02 4.64 -2.59
N ASP A 483 3.78 4.97 -2.21
CA ASP A 483 3.26 4.72 -0.87
C ASP A 483 3.32 3.22 -0.51
N GLY A 484 3.51 2.93 0.78
CA GLY A 484 3.66 1.57 1.28
C GLY A 484 5.09 1.02 1.22
N ASN A 485 6.03 1.70 0.55
CA ASN A 485 7.46 1.39 0.69
C ASN A 485 8.03 2.04 1.96
N PRO A 486 8.71 1.28 2.86
CA PRO A 486 9.43 1.87 3.98
C PRO A 486 10.66 2.64 3.49
N ALA A 487 11.08 3.65 4.26
CA ALA A 487 12.26 4.48 4.01
C ALA A 487 12.36 4.98 2.56
N VAL A 488 11.28 5.61 2.05
CA VAL A 488 11.11 5.95 0.62
C VAL A 488 12.18 6.91 0.07
N ASP A 489 12.82 7.68 0.95
CA ASP A 489 13.93 8.58 0.68
C ASP A 489 15.27 7.85 0.45
N GLN A 490 15.44 6.69 1.09
CA GLN A 490 16.69 5.92 1.14
C GLN A 490 16.68 4.71 0.20
N ASP A 491 17.85 4.14 -0.06
CA ASP A 491 17.97 2.95 -0.90
C ASP A 491 17.33 1.73 -0.22
N TRP A 492 17.54 1.55 1.09
CA TRP A 492 16.95 0.50 1.91
C TRP A 492 16.52 1.01 3.30
N PRO A 493 15.58 0.33 3.99
CA PRO A 493 15.38 0.49 5.42
C PRO A 493 16.50 -0.19 6.23
N THR A 494 16.73 0.32 7.43
CA THR A 494 17.81 -0.11 8.34
C THR A 494 17.22 -0.72 9.61
N TYR A 495 17.84 -1.78 10.13
CA TYR A 495 17.39 -2.53 11.31
C TYR A 495 18.54 -2.83 12.27
N GLU A 496 18.21 -3.03 13.54
CA GLU A 496 19.13 -3.48 14.58
C GLU A 496 19.21 -5.02 14.59
N LEU A 497 20.42 -5.56 14.48
CA LEU A 497 20.73 -6.98 14.63
C LEU A 497 21.40 -7.21 15.99
N HIS A 498 20.69 -7.87 16.91
CA HIS A 498 21.26 -8.29 18.20
C HIS A 498 22.01 -9.63 18.05
N TYR A 499 23.23 -9.71 18.56
CA TYR A 499 24.09 -10.89 18.49
C TYR A 499 24.91 -11.08 19.78
N ARG A 500 25.42 -12.29 20.01
CA ARG A 500 26.28 -12.61 21.16
C ARG A 500 27.71 -12.86 20.71
N GLU A 501 28.66 -12.21 21.37
CA GLU A 501 30.08 -12.51 21.19
C GLU A 501 30.54 -13.73 21.99
N GLU A 502 31.77 -14.20 21.75
CA GLU A 502 32.31 -15.39 22.42
C GLU A 502 32.40 -15.27 23.95
N GLY A 503 32.41 -14.04 24.49
CA GLY A 503 32.33 -13.76 25.92
C GLY A 503 30.91 -13.79 26.51
N GLY A 504 29.87 -13.98 25.70
CA GLY A 504 28.46 -13.97 26.13
C GLY A 504 27.83 -12.57 26.28
N GLU A 505 28.58 -11.51 25.98
CA GLU A 505 28.05 -10.14 25.90
C GLU A 505 27.11 -10.00 24.69
N GLU A 506 25.97 -9.36 24.90
CA GLU A 506 24.97 -9.08 23.86
C GLU A 506 25.24 -7.71 23.26
N LYS A 507 25.46 -7.67 21.94
CA LYS A 507 25.77 -6.45 21.17
C LYS A 507 24.77 -6.28 20.04
N THR A 508 24.70 -5.04 19.55
CA THR A 508 23.77 -4.64 18.50
C THR A 508 24.56 -4.02 17.35
N LEU A 509 24.20 -4.42 16.13
CA LEU A 509 24.77 -3.91 14.89
C LEU A 509 23.64 -3.36 14.01
N GLU A 510 23.73 -2.11 13.60
CA GLU A 510 22.75 -1.47 12.71
C GLU A 510 23.12 -1.78 11.25
N LEU A 511 22.20 -2.37 10.48
CA LEU A 511 22.43 -2.81 9.09
C LEU A 511 21.24 -2.50 8.16
N PRO A 512 21.48 -2.08 6.90
CA PRO A 512 20.43 -1.99 5.89
C PRO A 512 20.02 -3.40 5.41
N LEU A 513 18.72 -3.62 5.18
CA LEU A 513 18.25 -4.85 4.53
C LEU A 513 18.41 -4.73 3.01
N THR A 514 19.44 -5.33 2.44
CA THR A 514 19.75 -5.24 1.01
C THR A 514 19.11 -6.37 0.19
N ILE A 515 19.24 -6.29 -1.15
CA ILE A 515 18.80 -7.37 -2.05
C ILE A 515 19.54 -8.69 -1.79
N ALA A 516 20.79 -8.64 -1.34
CA ALA A 516 21.56 -9.85 -1.09
C ALA A 516 21.10 -10.54 0.21
N ASP A 517 20.63 -9.78 1.21
CA ASP A 517 20.04 -10.33 2.43
C ASP A 517 18.75 -11.08 2.12
N TRP A 518 17.87 -10.51 1.30
CA TRP A 518 16.68 -11.20 0.78
C TRP A 518 17.07 -12.47 0.00
N ALA A 519 17.99 -12.36 -0.97
CA ALA A 519 18.43 -13.50 -1.77
C ALA A 519 19.07 -14.62 -0.92
N ALA A 520 19.76 -14.30 0.18
CA ALA A 520 20.32 -15.28 1.10
C ALA A 520 19.27 -16.12 1.84
N THR A 521 18.01 -15.66 1.91
CA THR A 521 16.89 -16.43 2.50
C THR A 521 16.24 -17.45 1.55
N GLU A 522 16.56 -17.41 0.24
CA GLU A 522 15.87 -18.21 -0.78
C GLU A 522 16.80 -19.25 -1.44
N ALA A 523 16.34 -20.49 -1.56
CA ALA A 523 17.16 -21.59 -2.06
C ALA A 523 17.65 -21.38 -3.51
N ARG A 524 16.86 -20.67 -4.34
CA ARG A 524 17.17 -20.33 -5.74
C ARG A 524 18.38 -19.41 -5.92
N PHE A 525 18.88 -18.77 -4.85
CA PHE A 525 20.13 -18.00 -4.87
C PHE A 525 21.25 -18.63 -4.01
N LYS A 526 20.97 -19.69 -3.25
CA LYS A 526 21.88 -20.29 -2.23
C LYS A 526 23.33 -20.52 -2.69
N LYS A 527 23.56 -20.81 -3.98
CA LYS A 527 24.91 -21.07 -4.53
C LYS A 527 25.79 -19.82 -4.64
N HIS A 528 25.20 -18.63 -4.59
CA HIS A 528 25.91 -17.34 -4.59
C HIS A 528 26.58 -16.99 -3.26
N PHE A 529 26.23 -17.71 -2.19
CA PHE A 529 26.69 -17.44 -0.84
C PHE A 529 27.63 -18.55 -0.34
N LYS A 530 28.74 -18.16 0.30
CA LYS A 530 29.69 -19.09 0.93
C LYS A 530 30.14 -18.55 2.27
N THR A 531 30.10 -19.35 3.32
CA THR A 531 30.65 -18.97 4.63
C THR A 531 32.13 -18.62 4.49
N LEU A 532 32.52 -17.44 4.96
CA LEU A 532 33.92 -17.01 5.04
C LEU A 532 34.57 -17.68 6.26
N PRO A 533 35.83 -18.13 6.16
CA PRO A 533 36.53 -18.68 7.29
C PRO A 533 36.92 -17.54 8.27
N PRO A 534 37.09 -17.83 9.58
CA PRO A 534 37.34 -16.78 10.59
C PRO A 534 38.65 -16.00 10.39
N ASP A 535 39.62 -16.58 9.69
CA ASP A 535 40.93 -16.03 9.36
C ASP A 535 40.97 -15.28 8.01
N ALA A 536 39.81 -15.05 7.38
CA ALA A 536 39.73 -14.23 6.17
C ALA A 536 40.24 -12.80 6.43
N ASP A 537 41.14 -12.33 5.57
CA ASP A 537 41.82 -11.03 5.64
C ASP A 537 40.83 -9.88 5.89
N PRO A 538 40.84 -9.24 7.09
CA PRO A 538 39.92 -8.16 7.42
C PRO A 538 40.00 -6.97 6.47
N ASP A 539 41.19 -6.67 5.92
CA ASP A 539 41.39 -5.52 5.02
C ASP A 539 40.83 -5.77 3.62
N ALA A 540 40.57 -7.04 3.26
CA ALA A 540 39.90 -7.42 2.03
C ALA A 540 38.37 -7.46 2.15
N LEU A 541 37.81 -7.61 3.36
CA LEU A 541 36.37 -7.74 3.59
C LEU A 541 35.65 -6.39 3.60
N VAL A 542 34.55 -6.29 2.85
CA VAL A 542 33.69 -5.09 2.81
C VAL A 542 32.22 -5.51 2.95
N PRO A 543 31.41 -4.90 3.84
CA PRO A 543 29.98 -5.15 3.89
C PRO A 543 29.32 -4.90 2.52
N PHE A 544 28.34 -5.73 2.15
CA PHE A 544 27.77 -5.69 0.80
C PHE A 544 27.21 -4.30 0.41
N HIS A 545 26.59 -3.57 1.34
CA HIS A 545 26.09 -2.21 1.09
C HIS A 545 27.23 -1.23 0.82
N ASP A 546 28.29 -1.22 1.63
CA ASP A 546 29.47 -0.37 1.42
C ASP A 546 30.18 -0.70 0.11
N TYR A 547 30.27 -1.99 -0.24
CA TYR A 547 30.89 -2.45 -1.48
C TYR A 547 30.16 -1.92 -2.73
N LEU A 548 28.84 -1.73 -2.66
CA LEU A 548 28.05 -1.14 -3.74
C LEU A 548 28.28 0.37 -3.90
N GLU A 549 28.83 1.07 -2.90
CA GLU A 549 29.21 2.48 -3.00
C GLU A 549 30.64 2.67 -3.53
N LEU A 550 31.49 1.64 -3.46
CA LEU A 550 32.86 1.72 -3.98
C LEU A 550 32.87 1.89 -5.51
N PRO A 551 33.66 2.82 -6.06
CA PRO A 551 33.94 2.91 -7.50
C PRO A 551 34.53 1.59 -8.02
N ALA A 552 34.26 1.24 -9.28
CA ALA A 552 34.68 -0.03 -9.87
C ALA A 552 36.21 -0.30 -9.77
N ALA A 553 37.04 0.74 -9.78
CA ALA A 553 38.49 0.63 -9.61
C ALA A 553 38.93 0.31 -8.16
N GLU A 554 38.14 0.66 -7.15
CA GLU A 554 38.45 0.43 -5.73
C GLU A 554 37.95 -0.93 -5.22
N ARG A 555 37.19 -1.65 -6.06
CA ARG A 555 36.66 -2.99 -5.77
C ARG A 555 37.68 -4.11 -6.02
N GLU A 556 38.80 -3.83 -6.68
CA GLU A 556 39.84 -4.84 -6.93
C GLU A 556 40.45 -5.33 -5.60
N GLY A 557 40.58 -6.66 -5.45
CA GLY A 557 41.03 -7.30 -4.22
C GLY A 557 40.01 -7.30 -3.07
N LYS A 558 38.89 -6.57 -3.16
CA LYS A 558 37.85 -6.51 -2.13
C LYS A 558 36.81 -7.63 -2.29
N ILE A 559 36.33 -8.15 -1.17
CA ILE A 559 35.36 -9.26 -1.07
C ILE A 559 34.08 -8.75 -0.39
N PRO A 560 32.94 -8.69 -1.11
CA PRO A 560 31.66 -8.32 -0.51
C PRO A 560 31.14 -9.45 0.40
N PHE A 561 30.60 -9.10 1.56
CA PHE A 561 30.01 -10.06 2.48
C PHE A 561 28.74 -9.55 3.19
N LEU A 562 27.93 -10.50 3.69
CA LEU A 562 26.77 -10.26 4.57
C LEU A 562 27.03 -10.81 5.97
N TYR A 563 26.38 -10.22 6.97
CA TYR A 563 26.30 -10.78 8.31
C TYR A 563 25.07 -11.70 8.42
N VAL A 564 25.23 -12.89 9.00
CA VAL A 564 24.12 -13.82 9.25
C VAL A 564 24.21 -14.35 10.68
N LEU A 565 23.08 -14.41 11.36
CA LEU A 565 23.00 -14.95 12.72
C LEU A 565 22.78 -16.48 12.67
N ARG A 566 23.67 -17.26 13.28
CA ARG A 566 23.47 -18.70 13.55
C ARG A 566 23.63 -18.97 15.04
N GLU A 567 22.62 -19.56 15.65
CA GLU A 567 22.64 -19.92 17.09
C GLU A 567 23.02 -18.73 18.01
N GLY A 568 22.67 -17.50 17.60
CA GLY A 568 23.02 -16.26 18.31
C GLY A 568 24.44 -15.73 18.03
N ARG A 569 25.26 -16.43 17.26
CA ARG A 569 26.59 -15.97 16.80
C ARG A 569 26.54 -15.33 15.42
N LEU A 570 27.42 -14.37 15.21
CA LEU A 570 27.55 -13.61 13.97
C LEU A 570 28.52 -14.29 12.99
N GLU A 571 28.01 -14.83 11.89
CA GLU A 571 28.79 -15.37 10.77
C GLU A 571 28.88 -14.36 9.61
N ARG A 572 29.87 -14.56 8.73
CA ARG A 572 30.02 -13.78 7.48
C ARG A 572 29.83 -14.68 6.26
N LEU A 573 28.93 -14.30 5.36
CA LEU A 573 28.76 -14.96 4.06
C LEU A 573 29.35 -14.10 2.95
N ARG A 574 30.33 -14.63 2.21
CA ARG A 574 30.80 -14.05 0.95
C ARG A 574 29.66 -14.02 -0.06
N VAL A 575 29.55 -12.91 -0.78
CA VAL A 575 28.59 -12.67 -1.87
C VAL A 575 29.29 -12.86 -3.22
N SER A 576 28.53 -13.27 -4.25
CA SER A 576 29.00 -13.43 -5.63
C SER A 576 28.97 -12.11 -6.42
N VAL A 577 29.57 -12.11 -7.62
CA VAL A 577 29.54 -10.94 -8.52
C VAL A 577 28.14 -10.73 -9.12
N GLU A 578 27.39 -11.81 -9.36
CA GLU A 578 26.02 -11.76 -9.88
C GLU A 578 25.06 -11.09 -8.88
N MET A 579 25.27 -11.30 -7.58
CA MET A 579 24.52 -10.61 -6.53
C MET A 579 24.93 -9.14 -6.37
N VAL A 580 26.20 -8.78 -6.63
CA VAL A 580 26.61 -7.36 -6.74
C VAL A 580 25.90 -6.69 -7.93
N GLN A 581 25.90 -7.32 -9.10
CA GLN A 581 25.19 -6.83 -10.30
C GLN A 581 23.70 -6.65 -10.04
N LEU A 582 23.06 -7.62 -9.36
CA LEU A 582 21.66 -7.52 -8.94
C LEU A 582 21.43 -6.36 -7.95
N GLY A 583 22.38 -6.11 -7.05
CA GLY A 583 22.43 -4.93 -6.17
C GLY A 583 22.40 -3.62 -6.95
N GLU A 584 23.31 -3.46 -7.90
CA GLU A 584 23.40 -2.27 -8.75
C GLU A 584 22.13 -2.08 -9.60
N GLU A 585 21.60 -3.16 -10.20
CA GLU A 585 20.36 -3.18 -10.98
C GLU A 585 19.16 -2.68 -10.15
N ARG A 586 18.99 -3.19 -8.93
CA ARG A 586 17.86 -2.82 -8.05
C ARG A 586 18.03 -1.42 -7.44
N ARG A 587 19.25 -0.98 -7.11
CA ARG A 587 19.53 0.42 -6.71
C ARG A 587 19.16 1.40 -7.83
N LEU A 588 19.56 1.10 -9.07
CA LEU A 588 19.25 1.93 -10.23
C LEU A 588 17.73 1.97 -10.50
N PHE A 589 17.06 0.83 -10.47
CA PHE A 589 15.61 0.74 -10.60
C PHE A 589 14.87 1.55 -9.53
N TRP A 590 15.30 1.46 -8.27
CA TRP A 590 14.73 2.23 -7.17
C TRP A 590 15.01 3.75 -7.28
N ALA A 591 16.19 4.14 -7.79
CA ALA A 591 16.47 5.53 -8.14
C ALA A 591 15.55 6.05 -9.26
N GLN A 592 15.32 5.24 -10.30
CA GLN A 592 14.42 5.56 -11.41
C GLN A 592 12.97 5.73 -10.94
N LEU A 593 12.47 4.84 -10.07
CA LEU A 593 11.12 4.97 -9.51
C LEU A 593 10.95 6.27 -8.70
N ARG A 594 11.93 6.61 -7.84
CA ARG A 594 11.92 7.88 -7.09
C ARG A 594 11.99 9.12 -7.99
N GLU A 595 12.68 9.03 -9.13
CA GLU A 595 12.71 10.09 -10.14
C GLU A 595 11.36 10.26 -10.85
N LEU A 596 10.76 9.15 -11.32
CA LEU A 596 9.44 9.15 -11.96
C LEU A 596 8.33 9.64 -11.02
N ALA A 597 8.44 9.36 -9.71
CA ALA A 597 7.53 9.83 -8.67
C ALA A 597 7.81 11.26 -8.17
N GLY A 598 8.84 11.94 -8.71
CA GLY A 598 9.21 13.30 -8.30
C GLY A 598 9.79 13.43 -6.89
N ILE A 599 10.13 12.31 -6.23
CA ILE A 599 10.76 12.26 -4.90
C ILE A 599 12.24 12.63 -4.98
N ARG A 600 12.90 12.26 -6.09
CA ARG A 600 14.31 12.57 -6.38
C ARG A 600 14.41 13.38 -7.68
N PRO A 601 15.15 14.50 -7.73
CA PRO A 601 15.38 15.18 -9.01
C PRO A 601 16.23 14.32 -9.95
N ALA A 602 15.96 14.46 -11.26
CA ALA A 602 16.69 13.76 -12.31
C ALA A 602 18.20 13.98 -12.24
N ALA A 603 19.00 13.00 -12.67
CA ALA A 603 20.47 13.08 -12.58
C ALA A 603 21.04 14.38 -13.19
N SER A 604 20.63 14.71 -14.41
CA SER A 604 21.02 15.94 -15.11
C SER A 604 20.60 17.23 -14.39
N VAL A 605 19.47 17.21 -13.67
CA VAL A 605 19.00 18.34 -12.86
C VAL A 605 19.82 18.45 -11.57
N ARG A 606 20.21 17.32 -10.96
CA ARG A 606 21.11 17.31 -9.79
C ARG A 606 22.52 17.78 -10.14
N GLU A 607 23.03 17.38 -11.31
CA GLU A 607 24.31 17.85 -11.85
C GLU A 607 24.27 19.36 -12.11
N ALA A 608 23.30 19.87 -12.86
CA ALA A 608 23.16 21.30 -13.11
C ALA A 608 22.97 22.14 -11.81
N ILE A 609 22.24 21.63 -10.81
CA ILE A 609 22.11 22.27 -9.49
C ILE A 609 23.44 22.24 -8.74
N ALA A 610 24.21 21.14 -8.80
CA ALA A 610 25.51 21.03 -8.16
C ALA A 610 26.55 21.97 -8.79
N ASP A 611 26.56 22.07 -10.13
CA ASP A 611 27.40 23.00 -10.87
C ASP A 611 27.06 24.46 -10.51
N GLN A 612 25.78 24.83 -10.50
CA GLN A 612 25.34 26.16 -10.07
C GLN A 612 25.73 26.46 -8.60
N LEU A 613 25.58 25.48 -7.70
CA LEU A 613 26.00 25.62 -6.29
C LEU A 613 27.52 25.78 -6.16
N ALA A 614 28.31 25.09 -6.98
CA ALA A 614 29.76 25.22 -7.02
C ALA A 614 30.18 26.61 -7.54
N GLU A 615 29.55 27.09 -8.62
CA GLU A 615 29.77 28.46 -9.14
C GLU A 615 29.40 29.53 -8.10
N GLU A 616 28.24 29.39 -7.44
CA GLU A 616 27.84 30.30 -6.35
C GLU A 616 28.79 30.25 -5.15
N PHE A 617 29.31 29.07 -4.82
CA PHE A 617 30.25 28.90 -3.71
C PHE A 617 31.61 29.53 -4.01
N GLU A 618 32.16 29.30 -5.21
CA GLU A 618 33.40 29.96 -5.66
C GLU A 618 33.23 31.48 -5.78
N ALA A 619 32.09 31.97 -6.28
CA ALA A 619 31.79 33.40 -6.32
C ALA A 619 31.76 34.03 -4.91
N LYS A 620 31.13 33.35 -3.93
CA LYS A 620 31.10 33.78 -2.52
C LYS A 620 32.49 33.71 -1.89
N ALA A 621 33.27 32.66 -2.16
CA ALA A 621 34.63 32.50 -1.68
C ALA A 621 35.58 33.58 -2.24
N ALA A 622 35.47 33.90 -3.53
CA ALA A 622 36.21 34.97 -4.18
C ALA A 622 35.84 36.36 -3.63
N ALA A 623 34.55 36.64 -3.45
CA ALA A 623 34.07 37.89 -2.83
C ALA A 623 34.60 38.05 -1.39
N LEU A 624 34.55 36.97 -0.59
CA LEU A 624 35.05 36.96 0.77
C LEU A 624 36.58 37.15 0.83
N ARG A 625 37.34 36.49 -0.06
CA ARG A 625 38.79 36.70 -0.22
C ARG A 625 39.11 38.16 -0.55
N ALA A 626 38.39 38.77 -1.50
CA ALA A 626 38.56 40.17 -1.85
C ALA A 626 38.23 41.13 -0.69
N GLU A 627 37.21 40.83 0.12
CA GLU A 627 36.88 41.59 1.33
C GLU A 627 38.00 41.49 2.39
N TYR A 628 38.55 40.29 2.62
CA TYR A 628 39.68 40.11 3.53
C TYR A 628 40.96 40.80 3.03
N GLU A 629 41.25 40.77 1.73
CA GLU A 629 42.37 41.51 1.13
C GLU A 629 42.19 43.02 1.26
N ALA A 630 40.97 43.55 1.03
CA ALA A 630 40.64 44.95 1.23
C ALA A 630 40.84 45.37 2.69
N LYS A 631 40.31 44.58 3.65
CA LYS A 631 40.53 44.78 5.08
C LYS A 631 42.00 44.71 5.47
N LEU A 632 42.77 43.75 4.94
CA LEU A 632 44.22 43.65 5.18
C LEU A 632 44.98 44.88 4.63
N LYS A 633 44.56 45.41 3.48
CA LYS A 633 45.14 46.62 2.88
C LYS A 633 44.80 47.88 3.68
N GLU A 634 43.56 48.02 4.13
CA GLU A 634 43.12 49.08 5.03
C GLU A 634 43.88 49.02 6.37
N LEU A 635 43.99 47.82 6.96
CA LEU A 635 44.73 47.62 8.21
C LEU A 635 46.22 47.97 8.02
N LYS A 636 46.86 47.52 6.94
CA LYS A 636 48.26 47.89 6.61
C LYS A 636 48.45 49.40 6.41
N ALA A 637 47.44 50.13 5.93
CA ALA A 637 47.50 51.58 5.77
C ALA A 637 47.24 52.35 7.09
N THR A 638 46.36 51.84 7.96
CA THR A 638 45.91 52.53 9.18
C THR A 638 46.73 52.18 10.43
N LEU A 639 47.28 50.97 10.52
CA LEU A 639 48.06 50.53 11.68
C LEU A 639 49.35 51.35 11.90
N PRO A 640 50.18 51.64 10.88
CA PRO A 640 51.43 52.40 11.07
C PRO A 640 51.23 53.79 11.69
N PRO A 641 50.32 54.67 11.21
CA PRO A 641 50.09 55.97 11.87
C PRO A 641 49.43 55.85 13.24
N LEU A 642 48.59 54.83 13.49
CA LEU A 642 48.01 54.58 14.82
C LEU A 642 49.06 54.13 15.85
N VAL A 643 49.99 53.26 15.45
CA VAL A 643 51.12 52.81 16.28
C VAL A 643 52.09 53.97 16.53
N ALA A 644 52.44 54.75 15.50
CA ALA A 644 53.26 55.95 15.64
C ALA A 644 52.62 56.98 16.59
N ARG A 645 51.31 57.20 16.49
CA ARG A 645 50.56 58.10 17.38
C ARG A 645 50.55 57.60 18.82
N ARG A 646 50.32 56.30 19.07
CA ARG A 646 50.41 55.71 20.42
C ARG A 646 51.82 55.76 21.00
N LEU A 647 52.85 55.56 20.20
CA LEU A 647 54.25 55.74 20.62
C LEU A 647 54.55 57.20 20.98
N ALA A 648 54.07 58.16 20.20
CA ALA A 648 54.18 59.59 20.51
C ALA A 648 53.41 59.99 21.79
N GLU A 649 52.17 59.50 21.96
CA GLU A 649 51.37 59.71 23.18
C GLU A 649 52.00 59.01 24.41
N GLY A 650 52.69 57.88 24.22
CA GLY A 650 53.47 57.21 25.26
C GLY A 650 54.73 58.00 25.67
N LEU A 651 55.47 58.52 24.69
CA LEU A 651 56.63 59.40 24.91
C LEU A 651 56.22 60.71 25.61
N LEU A 652 55.09 61.32 25.22
CA LEU A 652 54.55 62.53 25.85
C LEU A 652 54.03 62.32 27.28
N ARG A 653 53.70 61.07 27.66
CA ARG A 653 53.35 60.71 29.05
C ARG A 653 54.56 60.33 29.91
N ALA A 654 55.74 60.19 29.31
CA ALA A 654 56.98 59.84 30.01
C ALA A 654 57.73 61.07 30.56
N ASP A 655 57.02 62.02 31.19
CA ASP A 655 57.64 63.14 31.91
C ASP A 655 58.22 62.69 33.26
N ARG A 656 59.30 61.91 33.19
CA ARG A 656 60.22 61.57 34.30
C ARG A 656 61.65 61.35 33.79
N GLY A 657 62.21 62.33 33.10
CA GLY A 657 63.68 62.50 32.98
C GLY A 657 64.49 61.31 32.45
N GLN A 658 63.99 60.56 31.46
CA GLN A 658 64.75 59.54 30.75
C GLN A 658 65.06 60.00 29.32
N THR A 659 66.25 59.70 28.82
CA THR A 659 66.67 60.15 27.48
C THR A 659 66.26 59.15 26.40
N LEU A 660 66.23 59.60 25.14
CA LEU A 660 65.85 58.76 23.99
C LEU A 660 66.74 57.51 23.85
N GLY A 661 68.00 57.57 24.30
CA GLY A 661 68.92 56.43 24.31
C GLY A 661 68.53 55.33 25.30
N ASP A 662 68.02 55.69 26.48
CA ASP A 662 67.66 54.73 27.55
C ASP A 662 66.41 53.89 27.21
N LEU A 663 65.55 54.44 26.34
CA LEU A 663 64.36 53.76 25.81
C LEU A 663 64.69 52.81 24.66
N LEU A 664 65.61 53.19 23.77
CA LEU A 664 66.02 52.35 22.64
C LEU A 664 66.74 51.06 23.11
N SER A 665 67.63 51.16 24.10
CA SER A 665 68.32 50.00 24.67
C SER A 665 67.39 48.97 25.34
N ARG A 666 66.19 49.40 25.78
CA ARG A 666 65.17 48.49 26.31
C ARG A 666 64.38 47.79 25.22
N ILE A 667 64.17 48.43 24.06
CA ILE A 667 63.48 47.81 22.92
C ILE A 667 64.33 46.67 22.33
N GLU A 668 65.66 46.83 22.27
CA GLU A 668 66.59 45.76 21.87
C GLU A 668 66.63 44.56 22.84
N SER A 669 66.11 44.71 24.07
CA SER A 669 66.06 43.65 25.09
C SER A 669 64.76 42.85 25.14
N LEU A 670 63.78 43.17 24.29
CA LEU A 670 62.54 42.41 24.18
C LEU A 670 62.77 41.14 23.34
N PRO A 671 62.31 39.95 23.79
CA PRO A 671 62.41 38.74 22.98
C PRO A 671 61.57 38.89 21.69
N PRO A 672 62.02 38.32 20.56
CA PRO A 672 61.30 38.42 19.30
C PRO A 672 59.92 37.77 19.42
N LEU A 673 58.91 38.40 18.81
CA LEU A 673 57.60 37.78 18.64
C LEU A 673 57.75 36.47 17.86
N PRO A 674 57.09 35.37 18.28
CA PRO A 674 57.13 34.13 17.53
C PRO A 674 56.55 34.34 16.12
N PRO A 675 57.12 33.70 15.09
CA PRO A 675 56.64 33.87 13.73
C PRO A 675 55.20 33.37 13.60
N VAL A 676 54.39 34.11 12.85
CA VAL A 676 53.08 33.62 12.41
C VAL A 676 53.33 32.46 11.46
N ALA A 677 52.92 31.25 11.85
CA ALA A 677 53.12 30.06 11.04
C ALA A 677 52.30 30.15 9.75
N GLU A 678 52.99 30.28 8.61
CA GLU A 678 52.42 30.02 7.29
C GLU A 678 52.01 28.55 7.22
N ARG A 679 50.71 28.27 7.09
CA ARG A 679 50.22 26.95 6.69
C ARG A 679 50.14 26.90 5.18
N GLY A 680 51.21 26.39 4.56
CA GLY A 680 51.16 25.87 3.19
C GLY A 680 50.40 24.54 3.12
N ASP A 681 50.01 24.17 1.91
CA ASP A 681 49.23 22.96 1.61
C ASP A 681 50.01 21.65 1.84
N GLY A 682 49.32 20.57 2.23
CA GLY A 682 49.91 19.23 2.26
C GLY A 682 49.27 18.22 3.23
N ALA A 683 48.31 17.44 2.70
CA ALA A 683 47.71 16.19 3.19
C ALA A 683 48.25 15.49 4.48
N GLY A 684 47.33 15.03 5.34
CA GLY A 684 47.63 13.95 6.31
C GLY A 684 46.69 13.77 7.52
N ALA A 685 45.80 12.78 7.43
CA ALA A 685 45.24 11.94 8.51
C ALA A 685 44.35 12.49 9.67
N ALA A 686 43.34 11.66 9.98
CA ALA A 686 42.72 11.37 11.28
C ALA A 686 42.01 12.48 12.10
N ARG A 687 40.67 12.36 12.18
CA ARG A 687 39.84 12.89 13.27
C ARG A 687 39.50 11.77 14.27
N PRO A 688 39.82 11.93 15.57
CA PRO A 688 39.16 11.21 16.65
C PRO A 688 38.14 12.09 17.40
N ALA A 689 37.22 11.39 18.07
CA ALA A 689 36.04 11.87 18.80
C ALA A 689 36.17 13.12 19.68
N ALA A 690 35.06 13.86 19.78
CA ALA A 690 34.79 14.78 20.89
C ALA A 690 33.73 14.17 21.82
N THR A 691 34.12 13.85 23.05
CA THR A 691 33.22 13.43 24.14
C THR A 691 32.89 14.59 25.08
N ALA A 692 31.86 14.42 25.90
CA ALA A 692 31.14 15.50 26.60
C ALA A 692 31.92 16.21 27.72
N GLY A 693 31.53 17.46 27.99
CA GLY A 693 31.93 18.26 29.16
C GLY A 693 30.73 19.07 29.69
N ALA A 694 30.32 18.78 30.92
CA ALA A 694 29.06 19.22 31.54
C ALA A 694 28.89 20.74 31.77
N ALA A 695 27.63 21.17 31.86
CA ALA A 695 27.19 22.39 32.53
C ALA A 695 26.29 22.03 33.74
N PRO A 696 26.32 22.77 34.87
CA PRO A 696 25.73 22.33 36.13
C PRO A 696 24.24 22.70 36.29
N ALA A 697 23.56 22.00 37.20
CA ALA A 697 22.14 22.16 37.53
C ALA A 697 21.86 22.94 38.83
N LEU A 698 20.66 23.54 38.93
CA LEU A 698 19.92 24.00 40.14
C LEU A 698 18.55 24.55 39.65
N ALA A 699 17.38 24.46 40.31
CA ALA A 699 16.81 23.53 41.31
C ALA A 699 15.27 23.82 41.44
N SER A 700 14.55 23.10 42.32
CA SER A 700 13.07 23.00 42.46
C SER A 700 12.41 23.91 43.53
N ALA A 701 11.08 24.20 43.56
CA ALA A 701 10.02 24.00 42.54
C ALA A 701 8.78 24.97 42.60
N PRO A 702 7.71 24.80 43.43
CA PRO A 702 6.33 24.92 42.88
C PRO A 702 5.32 25.86 43.60
N ALA A 703 4.19 26.16 42.93
CA ALA A 703 2.77 26.05 43.41
C ALA A 703 1.76 27.18 43.03
N ALA A 704 0.63 26.74 42.42
CA ALA A 704 -0.79 27.06 42.65
C ALA A 704 -1.46 28.47 42.42
N VAL A 705 -2.33 28.50 41.39
CA VAL A 705 -3.76 28.96 41.32
C VAL A 705 -4.22 30.33 41.86
N ALA A 706 -4.75 31.19 40.96
CA ALA A 706 -5.92 32.09 41.16
C ALA A 706 -6.48 32.61 39.80
N VAL A 707 -7.71 33.17 39.76
CA VAL A 707 -8.54 33.39 38.53
C VAL A 707 -9.15 34.81 38.44
N ALA A 708 -9.48 35.27 37.21
CA ALA A 708 -10.28 36.45 36.80
C ALA A 708 -9.63 37.86 36.90
N SER A 709 -9.86 38.86 36.02
CA SER A 709 -10.50 39.00 34.67
C SER A 709 -10.16 40.43 34.11
N ALA A 710 -10.61 41.00 32.96
CA ALA A 710 -11.55 40.65 31.88
C ALA A 710 -11.31 41.54 30.60
N SER A 711 -11.82 41.12 29.42
CA SER A 711 -12.33 41.92 28.25
C SER A 711 -11.46 43.04 27.61
N THR A 712 -11.33 43.24 26.28
CA THR A 712 -12.17 42.91 25.09
C THR A 712 -11.41 43.32 23.79
N PRO A 713 -11.84 42.95 22.56
CA PRO A 713 -12.00 41.63 21.95
C PRO A 713 -11.10 41.43 20.70
N GLU A 714 -10.49 40.24 20.53
CA GLU A 714 -9.80 39.86 19.28
C GLU A 714 -10.57 38.75 18.52
N ALA A 715 -10.23 38.54 17.26
CA ALA A 715 -10.89 37.60 16.36
C ALA A 715 -10.76 36.14 16.84
N GLU A 716 -11.67 35.27 16.38
CA GLU A 716 -11.66 33.83 16.70
C GLU A 716 -10.37 33.15 16.18
N GLU A 717 -9.36 33.09 17.03
CA GLU A 717 -8.20 32.24 16.86
C GLU A 717 -8.64 30.80 17.15
N ALA A 718 -8.70 29.97 16.12
CA ALA A 718 -9.09 28.56 16.27
C ALA A 718 -8.07 27.86 17.17
N LEU A 719 -8.54 27.38 18.34
CA LEU A 719 -7.72 26.68 19.32
C LEU A 719 -6.92 25.55 18.65
N ALA A 720 -5.60 25.65 18.71
CA ALA A 720 -4.71 24.64 18.16
C ALA A 720 -4.83 23.35 18.98
N ILE A 721 -5.47 22.33 18.39
CA ILE A 721 -5.58 20.99 18.97
C ILE A 721 -4.26 20.27 18.68
N GLU A 722 -3.51 19.91 19.73
CA GLU A 722 -2.33 19.07 19.57
C GLU A 722 -2.74 17.64 19.16
N PRO A 723 -2.01 17.00 18.23
CA PRO A 723 -2.32 15.63 17.84
C PRO A 723 -2.00 14.66 18.99
N TYR A 724 -2.91 13.73 19.28
CA TYR A 724 -2.75 12.76 20.36
C TYR A 724 -3.29 11.37 20.00
N ILE A 725 -3.01 10.38 20.85
CA ILE A 725 -3.53 9.01 20.73
C ILE A 725 -4.11 8.59 22.08
N ASP A 726 -5.33 8.04 22.08
CA ASP A 726 -5.90 7.32 23.23
C ASP A 726 -5.17 5.98 23.41
N ALA A 727 -3.92 6.03 23.85
CA ALA A 727 -2.97 4.91 23.86
C ALA A 727 -3.49 3.67 24.62
N ALA A 728 -4.29 3.88 25.67
CA ALA A 728 -4.94 2.83 26.44
C ALA A 728 -5.92 1.95 25.63
N LEU A 729 -6.39 2.43 24.47
CA LEU A 729 -7.27 1.71 23.54
C LEU A 729 -6.51 1.11 22.35
N CYS A 730 -5.16 1.19 22.33
CA CYS A 730 -4.34 0.73 21.22
C CYS A 730 -4.38 -0.80 21.05
N THR A 731 -4.49 -1.26 19.80
CA THR A 731 -4.58 -2.68 19.44
C THR A 731 -3.35 -3.20 18.70
N THR A 732 -2.24 -2.47 18.75
CA THR A 732 -0.95 -2.85 18.13
C THR A 732 -1.05 -3.30 16.66
N CYS A 733 -1.95 -2.69 15.88
CA CYS A 733 -2.25 -3.13 14.51
C CYS A 733 -1.14 -2.77 13.49
N ASN A 734 -0.10 -2.06 13.91
CA ASN A 734 1.06 -1.63 13.12
C ASN A 734 0.79 -0.68 11.95
N GLU A 735 -0.46 -0.35 11.63
CA GLU A 735 -0.81 0.55 10.50
C GLU A 735 -0.13 1.93 10.62
N CYS A 736 -0.16 2.57 11.79
CA CYS A 736 0.46 3.89 11.99
C CYS A 736 1.99 3.85 11.96
N THR A 737 2.62 2.87 12.62
CA THR A 737 4.09 2.70 12.63
C THR A 737 4.62 2.26 11.27
N THR A 738 3.86 1.48 10.50
CA THR A 738 4.20 1.10 9.12
C THR A 738 4.07 2.29 8.17
N LEU A 739 3.12 3.20 8.42
CA LEU A 739 2.96 4.43 7.64
C LEU A 739 4.13 5.41 7.88
N ASN A 740 4.51 5.66 9.13
CA ASN A 740 5.67 6.49 9.46
C ASN A 740 6.26 6.14 10.85
N ALA A 741 7.30 5.30 10.88
CA ALA A 741 8.01 4.88 12.10
C ALA A 741 8.87 5.99 12.75
N LYS A 742 9.05 7.15 12.10
CA LYS A 742 9.68 8.33 12.71
C LYS A 742 8.64 9.14 13.51
N MET A 743 7.39 9.20 13.03
CA MET A 743 6.27 9.89 13.66
C MET A 743 5.60 9.08 14.77
N PHE A 744 5.40 7.77 14.57
CA PHE A 744 4.74 6.87 15.52
C PHE A 744 5.71 5.83 16.06
N ALA A 745 5.59 5.51 17.35
CA ALA A 745 6.32 4.43 18.00
C ALA A 745 5.43 3.68 19.00
N TYR A 746 5.89 2.52 19.44
CA TYR A 746 5.28 1.78 20.53
C TYR A 746 6.07 1.96 21.83
N ASP A 747 5.36 2.00 22.94
CA ASP A 747 5.95 1.92 24.27
C ASP A 747 6.24 0.45 24.68
N ALA A 748 6.73 0.26 25.91
CA ALA A 748 7.02 -1.07 26.46
C ALA A 748 5.77 -1.97 26.64
N TYR A 749 4.56 -1.38 26.61
CA TYR A 749 3.27 -2.09 26.68
C TYR A 749 2.66 -2.33 25.29
N LYS A 750 3.39 -2.04 24.22
CA LYS A 750 2.95 -2.07 22.82
C LYS A 750 1.80 -1.09 22.52
N GLN A 751 1.65 -0.02 23.28
CA GLN A 751 0.70 1.05 23.01
C GLN A 751 1.34 2.12 22.10
N ALA A 752 0.62 2.49 21.03
CA ALA A 752 1.12 3.47 20.07
C ALA A 752 1.05 4.88 20.64
N TYR A 753 2.13 5.65 20.47
CA TYR A 753 2.20 7.07 20.78
C TYR A 753 2.83 7.85 19.62
N ILE A 754 2.58 9.16 19.59
CA ILE A 754 3.22 10.06 18.63
C ILE A 754 4.59 10.43 19.19
N LYS A 755 5.64 9.91 18.55
CA LYS A 755 7.04 10.18 18.89
C LYS A 755 7.48 11.57 18.47
N ASP A 756 7.09 11.98 17.25
CA ASP A 756 7.29 13.34 16.76
C ASP A 756 6.26 13.66 15.65
N ALA A 757 5.29 14.53 15.97
CA ALA A 757 4.29 14.99 15.02
C ALA A 757 4.87 15.80 13.84
N ARG A 758 6.10 16.30 13.94
CA ARG A 758 6.81 17.04 12.89
C ARG A 758 7.65 16.13 11.98
N ALA A 759 7.79 14.85 12.29
CA ALA A 759 8.55 13.88 11.49
C ALA A 759 7.80 13.39 10.22
N GLY A 760 6.76 14.12 9.79
CA GLY A 760 5.93 13.82 8.63
C GLY A 760 4.89 14.91 8.39
N THR A 761 3.93 14.63 7.50
CA THR A 761 2.90 15.60 7.09
C THR A 761 1.60 15.45 7.87
N PHE A 762 0.77 16.50 7.91
CA PHE A 762 -0.59 16.42 8.43
C PHE A 762 -1.42 15.38 7.66
N ALA A 763 -1.19 15.24 6.34
CA ALA A 763 -1.76 14.15 5.54
C ALA A 763 -1.43 12.75 6.09
N GLN A 764 -0.23 12.53 6.64
CA GLN A 764 0.14 11.26 7.28
C GLN A 764 -0.55 11.07 8.64
N LEU A 765 -0.70 12.11 9.46
CA LEU A 765 -1.49 12.05 10.71
C LEU A 765 -2.95 11.66 10.43
N VAL A 766 -3.60 12.32 9.47
CA VAL A 766 -4.98 12.01 9.06
C VAL A 766 -5.09 10.60 8.49
N THR A 767 -4.15 10.19 7.63
CA THR A 767 -4.11 8.82 7.09
C THR A 767 -3.91 7.77 8.17
N ALA A 768 -3.13 8.05 9.22
CA ALA A 768 -2.97 7.14 10.36
C ALA A 768 -4.27 6.99 11.16
N ALA A 769 -4.99 8.10 11.41
CA ALA A 769 -6.29 8.09 12.07
C ALA A 769 -7.35 7.31 11.28
N GLU A 770 -7.39 7.51 9.97
CA GLU A 770 -8.26 6.78 9.06
C GLU A 770 -7.99 5.27 9.03
N ARG A 771 -6.72 4.84 9.04
CA ARG A 771 -6.33 3.43 9.05
C ARG A 771 -6.45 2.79 10.44
N CYS A 772 -6.61 3.57 11.50
CA CYS A 772 -6.70 3.07 12.86
C CYS A 772 -7.98 2.25 13.08
N PRO A 773 -7.91 0.92 13.36
CA PRO A 773 -9.09 0.05 13.39
C PRO A 773 -10.08 0.38 14.52
N VAL A 774 -9.61 1.04 15.58
CA VAL A 774 -10.38 1.49 16.75
C VAL A 774 -10.69 3.00 16.75
N ARG A 775 -10.09 3.76 15.82
CA ARG A 775 -10.18 5.22 15.72
C ARG A 775 -9.78 5.92 17.02
N ILE A 776 -8.51 5.80 17.39
CA ILE A 776 -7.92 6.34 18.63
C ILE A 776 -6.83 7.39 18.39
N ILE A 777 -6.58 7.75 17.13
CA ILE A 777 -5.57 8.73 16.74
C ILE A 777 -6.32 9.99 16.33
N HIS A 778 -5.97 11.11 16.95
CA HIS A 778 -6.60 12.41 16.77
C HIS A 778 -5.60 13.31 16.05
N PRO A 779 -5.78 13.61 14.74
CA PRO A 779 -4.82 14.40 13.96
C PRO A 779 -4.61 15.84 14.45
N GLY A 780 -5.57 16.39 15.19
CA GLY A 780 -5.53 17.75 15.71
C GLY A 780 -5.54 18.80 14.59
N THR A 781 -4.90 19.93 14.87
CA THR A 781 -4.68 21.01 13.90
C THR A 781 -3.33 20.87 13.18
N PRO A 782 -3.24 21.24 11.89
CA PRO A 782 -2.02 21.07 11.10
C PRO A 782 -0.87 21.97 11.58
N LEU A 783 0.25 21.34 11.91
CA LEU A 783 1.48 22.04 12.35
C LEU A 783 2.17 22.82 11.22
N ASN A 784 1.84 22.54 9.96
CA ASN A 784 2.37 23.24 8.79
C ASN A 784 1.21 23.77 7.92
N PRO A 785 0.89 25.08 7.98
CA PRO A 785 -0.21 25.67 7.21
C PRO A 785 0.05 25.81 5.70
N LYS A 786 1.23 25.40 5.21
CA LYS A 786 1.63 25.46 3.79
C LYS A 786 1.62 24.09 3.10
N GLU A 787 1.06 23.05 3.72
CA GLU A 787 0.97 21.74 3.09
C GLU A 787 0.05 21.72 1.85
N LYS A 788 0.41 20.89 0.86
CA LYS A 788 -0.39 20.68 -0.35
C LYS A 788 -1.74 20.04 0.03
N ASP A 789 -2.80 20.52 -0.61
CA ASP A 789 -4.18 20.04 -0.43
C ASP A 789 -4.70 20.13 1.02
N LEU A 790 -4.18 21.04 1.85
CA LEU A 790 -4.51 21.12 3.29
C LEU A 790 -6.01 21.17 3.59
N ALA A 791 -6.81 21.89 2.79
CA ALA A 791 -8.27 21.95 2.95
C ALA A 791 -8.96 20.57 2.78
N LYS A 792 -8.44 19.70 1.90
CA LYS A 792 -8.92 18.32 1.74
C LYS A 792 -8.61 17.49 2.99
N TRP A 793 -7.41 17.66 3.55
CA TRP A 793 -6.97 16.92 4.74
C TRP A 793 -7.66 17.38 6.01
N LEU A 794 -7.91 18.69 6.17
CA LEU A 794 -8.74 19.22 7.27
C LEU A 794 -10.13 18.60 7.28
N LYS A 795 -10.83 18.59 6.13
CA LYS A 795 -12.15 17.95 5.99
C LYS A 795 -12.13 16.44 6.33
N ARG A 796 -11.03 15.75 6.05
CA ARG A 796 -10.83 14.33 6.39
C ARG A 796 -10.44 14.12 7.86
N ALA A 797 -9.92 15.13 8.54
CA ALA A 797 -9.60 15.11 9.96
C ALA A 797 -10.85 15.31 10.85
N GLU A 798 -11.86 16.06 10.38
CA GLU A 798 -13.11 16.36 11.12
C GLU A 798 -13.75 15.16 11.84
N PRO A 799 -13.83 13.92 11.29
CA PRO A 799 -14.43 12.77 11.99
C PRO A 799 -13.56 12.17 13.13
N PHE A 800 -12.35 12.68 13.34
CA PHE A 800 -11.35 12.18 14.28
C PHE A 800 -10.88 13.24 15.29
N ASN A 801 -11.27 14.51 15.13
CA ASN A 801 -10.88 15.63 15.99
C ASN A 801 -11.93 15.97 17.05
#